data_AF-A0AAX7T2C1-F1
#
_entry.id   AF-A0AAX7T2C1-F1
#
_cell.length_a   1.000
_cell.length_b   1.000
_cell.length_c   1.000
_cell.angle_alpha   90.00
_cell.angle_beta   90.00
_cell.angle_gamma   90.00
#
_symmetry.space_group_name_H-M   'P 1'
#
loop_
_entity.id
_entity.type
_entity.pdbx_description
1 polymer ?
#
loop_
_entity_poly.entity_id
_entity_poly.type
_entity_poly.pdbx_seq_one_letter_code
_entity_poly.pdbx_strand_id
1 'polypeptide(L)'
;MESGVFLPCLDQFMLSPLVTWVRTFVPNDGGMHLDFSELLDGVFLNDIMTQINPSASSQGAKKMSKDPSQRIQNLNFLVQQIKTFYLDNLRQLIMTPLPNVLLLGRTPYCEQSLDEMRKLLLLLLGCAVQCEKKEEYIERIQTLDFETKAAIAAHIQELTHSQDNVLDLQWLESSELHPDDMEAAVRNMTTHLRHLLDQRDTHLETIAELMQEKEGVVSLLSSPSSPQSASYSPTIQQQQVGTQQHLAVELADSKAKIRRLRQELEEKSEQMLDCRHELENMEAELKRIQQENSQLLLDARAARTYRDELDALRERAIKADKLESEVGRYREQLHKMEFYKAKVEELKEDNRVLQETKEVLEDQLEGWRARSDKIHQLEKHNLLLKAQVHDMEQEREADRRRIEELQTDNLALCLAQRRSMEESQHLGWELEQLSKTTESSQGKSGEEVSERACSRLLKLEKENKHLLKIIEELRASVNNITQTKHSHLAMCSNNCTSSTDESSVLQTSCSNAKNHSNGVSLSIVTESMLNGDLSCHQQLDTEELERVQSVNHLTANPERNIQEKGQLEDGDSGDHFKERMSDLEVLENNHNRRHYFVRSHDHSPGSKNSSPRHESIFTGLPTRSSYASKHTQRLEAKCRALDTINQHLQTSLDNTDRKVQRLEAEVEELEAENQSLQASLEELRISARLLLKILKK
;
A
#
# COMPACT_ATOMS: atom_id res chain seq x y z
N MET A 1 45.07 39.95 -45.20
CA MET A 1 45.44 40.70 -43.99
C MET A 1 46.95 40.79 -43.95
N GLU A 2 47.45 41.95 -43.55
CA GLU A 2 48.87 42.32 -43.51
C GLU A 2 49.65 41.32 -42.65
N SER A 3 50.72 40.75 -43.20
CA SER A 3 51.56 39.72 -42.56
C SER A 3 52.23 40.18 -41.23
N GLY A 4 52.06 41.44 -40.82
CA GLY A 4 52.61 41.99 -39.58
C GLY A 4 51.79 41.72 -38.30
N VAL A 5 50.48 41.43 -38.41
CA VAL A 5 49.60 41.25 -37.22
C VAL A 5 49.51 39.79 -36.77
N PHE A 6 49.72 38.83 -37.68
CA PHE A 6 49.60 37.41 -37.36
C PHE A 6 50.73 36.86 -36.49
N LEU A 7 51.96 37.37 -36.66
CA LEU A 7 53.14 36.84 -35.96
C LEU A 7 53.04 37.02 -34.43
N PRO A 8 52.63 38.18 -33.88
CA PRO A 8 52.35 38.33 -32.45
C PRO A 8 51.25 37.41 -31.92
N CYS A 9 50.16 37.22 -32.68
CA CYS A 9 49.06 36.33 -32.29
C CYS A 9 49.51 34.86 -32.27
N LEU A 10 50.35 34.46 -33.24
CA LEU A 10 50.95 33.13 -33.28
C LEU A 10 51.90 32.91 -32.09
N ASP A 11 52.77 33.87 -31.78
CA ASP A 11 53.69 33.76 -30.64
C ASP A 11 52.92 33.62 -29.32
N GLN A 12 51.86 34.42 -29.13
CA GLN A 12 50.98 34.30 -27.96
C GLN A 12 50.26 32.95 -27.91
N PHE A 13 49.78 32.45 -29.06
CA PHE A 13 49.14 31.13 -29.14
C PHE A 13 50.12 30.01 -28.79
N MET A 14 51.36 30.07 -29.30
CA MET A 14 52.39 29.08 -28.98
C MET A 14 52.78 29.11 -27.51
N LEU A 15 52.65 30.24 -26.81
CA LEU A 15 52.86 30.34 -25.36
C LEU A 15 51.62 29.96 -24.53
N SER A 16 50.52 29.57 -25.17
CA SER A 16 49.28 29.26 -24.46
C SER A 16 49.40 28.00 -23.57
N PRO A 17 48.54 27.88 -22.54
CA PRO A 17 48.53 26.71 -21.66
C PRO A 17 48.30 25.39 -22.39
N LEU A 18 47.43 25.37 -23.41
CA LEU A 18 47.15 24.16 -24.20
C LEU A 18 48.38 23.71 -25.00
N VAL A 19 49.10 24.63 -25.65
CA VAL A 19 50.33 24.28 -26.39
C VAL A 19 51.43 23.84 -25.41
N THR A 20 51.52 24.48 -24.24
CA THR A 20 52.46 24.10 -23.18
C THR A 20 52.19 22.69 -22.64
N TRP A 21 50.93 22.30 -22.50
CA TRP A 21 50.55 20.92 -22.19
C TRP A 21 50.98 19.96 -23.30
N VAL A 22 50.71 20.27 -24.57
CA VAL A 22 51.12 19.44 -25.72
C VAL A 22 52.65 19.26 -25.78
N ARG A 23 53.43 20.28 -25.41
CA ARG A 23 54.90 20.17 -25.32
C ARG A 23 55.39 19.09 -24.35
N THR A 24 54.60 18.72 -23.34
CA THR A 24 54.99 17.65 -22.39
C THR A 24 55.11 16.27 -23.02
N PHE A 25 54.59 16.10 -24.25
CA PHE A 25 54.71 14.87 -25.04
C PHE A 25 55.97 14.83 -25.92
N VAL A 26 56.72 15.94 -26.02
CA VAL A 26 57.99 15.98 -26.77
C VAL A 26 59.08 15.30 -25.94
N PRO A 27 59.83 14.31 -26.48
CA PRO A 27 60.90 13.64 -25.75
C PRO A 27 62.01 14.62 -25.33
N ASN A 28 62.43 14.57 -24.07
CA ASN A 28 63.49 15.43 -23.51
C ASN A 28 64.89 15.25 -24.15
N ASP A 29 65.09 14.23 -25.00
CA ASP A 29 66.42 13.73 -25.40
C ASP A 29 66.88 14.17 -26.80
N GLY A 30 66.25 15.18 -27.42
CA GLY A 30 66.80 15.73 -28.65
C GLY A 30 66.04 16.90 -29.25
N GLY A 31 66.55 18.12 -29.05
CA GLY A 31 66.55 19.28 -29.98
C GLY A 31 65.30 19.71 -30.76
N MET A 32 64.16 19.03 -30.65
CA MET A 32 62.93 19.32 -31.35
C MET A 32 62.14 20.36 -30.56
N HIS A 33 62.09 21.57 -31.13
CA HIS A 33 61.20 22.61 -30.67
C HIS A 33 59.84 22.39 -31.34
N LEU A 34 58.77 22.25 -30.54
CA LEU A 34 57.42 22.13 -31.07
C LEU A 34 57.04 23.43 -31.80
N ASP A 35 57.06 23.38 -33.12
CA ASP A 35 56.67 24.49 -33.99
C ASP A 35 55.21 24.36 -34.43
N PHE A 36 54.60 25.49 -34.79
CA PHE A 36 53.20 25.48 -35.25
C PHE A 36 52.97 24.58 -36.47
N SER A 37 53.98 24.38 -37.31
CA SER A 37 53.90 23.49 -38.47
C SER A 37 53.68 22.02 -38.09
N GLU A 38 54.20 21.58 -36.94
CA GLU A 38 54.06 20.21 -36.43
C GLU A 38 52.67 19.96 -35.83
N LEU A 39 52.03 21.00 -35.29
CA LEU A 39 50.63 20.94 -34.90
C LEU A 39 49.73 20.90 -36.13
N LEU A 40 50.05 21.71 -37.14
CA LEU A 40 49.25 21.84 -38.36
C LEU A 40 49.20 20.56 -39.18
N ASP A 41 50.29 19.81 -39.33
CA ASP A 41 50.31 18.60 -40.18
C ASP A 41 49.46 17.45 -39.62
N GLY A 42 49.04 17.55 -38.36
CA GLY A 42 48.18 16.62 -37.64
C GLY A 42 48.85 15.32 -37.26
N VAL A 43 50.11 15.05 -37.64
CA VAL A 43 50.78 13.78 -37.36
C VAL A 43 51.05 13.65 -35.87
N PHE A 44 51.68 14.67 -35.27
CA PHE A 44 52.03 14.66 -33.85
C PHE A 44 50.80 14.54 -32.93
N LEU A 45 49.72 15.24 -33.27
CA LEU A 45 48.47 15.18 -32.50
C LEU A 45 47.76 13.82 -32.63
N ASN A 46 47.85 13.16 -33.78
CA ASN A 46 47.35 11.79 -33.94
C ASN A 46 48.17 10.76 -33.15
N ASP A 47 49.50 10.97 -33.03
CA ASP A 47 50.34 10.12 -32.19
C ASP A 47 49.95 10.27 -30.71
N ILE A 48 49.66 11.49 -30.25
CA ILE A 48 49.12 11.75 -28.90
C ILE A 48 47.77 11.05 -28.73
N MET A 49 46.84 11.18 -29.68
CA MET A 49 45.53 10.52 -29.61
C MET A 49 45.65 8.99 -29.55
N THR A 50 46.63 8.42 -30.24
CA THR A 50 46.92 6.97 -30.21
C THR A 50 47.45 6.52 -28.84
N GLN A 51 48.22 7.37 -28.16
CA GLN A 51 48.65 7.11 -26.77
C GLN A 51 47.46 7.18 -25.79
N ILE A 52 46.54 8.11 -26.00
CA ILE A 52 45.33 8.29 -25.18
C ILE A 52 44.34 7.13 -25.37
N ASN A 53 44.14 6.67 -26.61
CA ASN A 53 43.23 5.58 -26.93
C ASN A 53 43.91 4.48 -27.78
N PRO A 54 44.69 3.57 -27.15
CA PRO A 54 45.40 2.50 -27.86
C PRO A 54 44.47 1.46 -28.52
N SER A 55 43.21 1.38 -28.09
CA SER A 55 42.19 0.48 -28.62
C SER A 55 41.62 0.89 -29.99
N ALA A 56 41.87 2.11 -30.44
CA ALA A 56 41.41 2.58 -31.75
C ALA A 56 42.21 1.90 -32.90
N SER A 57 41.50 1.58 -34.01
CA SER A 57 42.10 0.97 -35.21
C SER A 57 43.31 1.76 -35.73
N SER A 58 44.43 1.07 -35.94
CA SER A 58 45.73 1.62 -36.33
C SER A 58 45.84 1.94 -37.83
N GLN A 59 44.83 2.61 -38.40
CA GLN A 59 45.03 3.33 -39.67
C GLN A 59 45.81 4.62 -39.37
N GLY A 60 47.13 4.51 -39.26
CA GLY A 60 48.00 5.62 -38.86
C GLY A 60 47.92 6.82 -39.81
N ALA A 61 48.14 8.01 -39.25
CA ALA A 61 48.37 9.23 -40.02
C ALA A 61 49.49 9.00 -41.05
N LYS A 62 49.26 9.38 -42.32
CA LYS A 62 50.26 9.20 -43.39
C LYS A 62 51.37 10.23 -43.23
N LYS A 63 52.61 9.82 -43.51
CA LYS A 63 53.85 10.61 -43.34
C LYS A 63 53.76 12.02 -43.95
N MET A 64 54.43 12.95 -43.27
CA MET A 64 54.60 14.37 -43.59
C MET A 64 54.47 14.72 -45.08
N SER A 65 53.49 15.58 -45.37
CA SER A 65 53.38 16.29 -46.63
C SER A 65 52.99 17.74 -46.36
N LYS A 66 53.64 18.69 -47.05
CA LYS A 66 53.25 20.11 -47.03
C LYS A 66 51.95 20.38 -47.81
N ASP A 67 51.37 19.35 -48.42
CA ASP A 67 50.14 19.41 -49.18
C ASP A 67 48.94 19.70 -48.26
N PRO A 68 48.18 20.78 -48.52
CA PRO A 68 46.92 21.05 -47.83
C PRO A 68 45.97 19.85 -47.81
N SER A 69 45.94 19.02 -48.85
CA SER A 69 45.04 17.86 -48.94
C SER A 69 45.40 16.78 -47.91
N GLN A 70 46.70 16.50 -47.73
CA GLN A 70 47.17 15.54 -46.74
C GLN A 70 46.97 16.08 -45.31
N ARG A 71 47.20 17.38 -45.10
CA ARG A 71 46.91 18.04 -43.81
C ARG A 71 45.44 17.88 -43.41
N ILE A 72 44.54 18.17 -44.35
CA ILE A 72 43.09 18.02 -44.14
C ILE A 72 42.77 16.57 -43.80
N GLN A 73 43.36 15.60 -44.49
CA GLN A 73 43.12 14.19 -44.21
C GLN A 73 43.58 13.79 -42.79
N ASN A 74 44.77 14.20 -42.37
CA ASN A 74 45.31 13.86 -41.05
C ASN A 74 44.51 14.50 -39.90
N LEU A 75 44.17 15.78 -40.03
CA LEU A 75 43.37 16.50 -39.04
C LEU A 75 41.92 16.00 -39.00
N ASN A 76 41.33 15.61 -40.14
CA ASN A 76 39.99 15.03 -40.17
C ASN A 76 39.97 13.65 -39.51
N PHE A 77 41.01 12.85 -39.73
CA PHE A 77 41.19 11.58 -39.02
C PHE A 77 41.25 11.80 -37.49
N LEU A 78 42.02 12.78 -37.03
CA LEU A 78 42.11 13.14 -35.61
C LEU A 78 40.75 13.58 -35.03
N VAL A 79 40.06 14.50 -35.71
CA VAL A 79 38.73 14.97 -35.26
C VAL A 79 37.73 13.81 -35.18
N GLN A 80 37.79 12.87 -36.12
CA GLN A 80 36.94 11.68 -36.10
C GLN A 80 37.29 10.76 -34.93
N GLN A 81 38.58 10.53 -34.64
CA GLN A 81 38.99 9.74 -33.47
C GLN A 81 38.53 10.38 -32.16
N ILE A 82 38.70 11.69 -32.02
CA ILE A 82 38.22 12.47 -30.87
C ILE A 82 36.70 12.31 -30.73
N LYS A 83 35.94 12.55 -31.80
CA LYS A 83 34.47 12.43 -31.79
C LYS A 83 34.01 11.03 -31.38
N THR A 84 34.61 10.00 -31.96
CA THR A 84 34.34 8.60 -31.62
C THR A 84 34.66 8.31 -30.16
N PHE A 85 35.78 8.84 -29.63
CA PHE A 85 36.14 8.65 -28.22
C PHE A 85 35.12 9.28 -27.26
N TYR A 86 34.69 10.52 -27.50
CA TYR A 86 33.65 11.14 -26.67
C TYR A 86 32.35 10.33 -26.71
N LEU A 87 31.89 9.93 -27.90
CA LEU A 87 30.60 9.27 -28.03
C LEU A 87 30.63 7.81 -27.51
N ASP A 88 31.62 7.03 -27.92
CA ASP A 88 31.62 5.58 -27.71
C ASP A 88 32.28 5.20 -26.38
N ASN A 89 33.37 5.87 -25.99
CA ASN A 89 34.09 5.59 -24.74
C ASN A 89 33.52 6.40 -23.57
N LEU A 90 33.34 7.71 -23.73
CA LEU A 90 32.89 8.58 -22.64
C LEU A 90 31.36 8.65 -22.51
N ARG A 91 30.60 8.21 -23.53
CA ARG A 91 29.14 8.38 -23.62
C ARG A 91 28.74 9.86 -23.52
N GLN A 92 29.52 10.73 -24.14
CA GLN A 92 29.33 12.17 -24.15
C GLN A 92 29.17 12.68 -25.58
N LEU A 93 28.27 13.63 -25.78
CA LEU A 93 28.04 14.31 -27.05
C LEU A 93 28.71 15.69 -27.02
N ILE A 94 29.62 15.95 -27.95
CA ILE A 94 30.22 17.28 -28.12
C ILE A 94 29.13 18.23 -28.67
N MET A 95 28.79 19.25 -27.89
CA MET A 95 27.76 20.24 -28.23
C MET A 95 28.35 21.45 -28.95
N THR A 96 29.64 21.73 -28.72
CA THR A 96 30.37 22.78 -29.47
C THR A 96 30.61 22.39 -30.94
N PRO A 97 30.71 23.36 -31.86
CA PRO A 97 31.11 23.10 -33.24
C PRO A 97 32.50 22.45 -33.32
N LEU A 98 32.59 21.35 -34.07
CA LEU A 98 33.87 20.65 -34.29
C LEU A 98 34.89 21.56 -35.01
N PRO A 99 36.20 21.36 -34.78
CA PRO A 99 37.24 22.16 -35.42
C PRO A 99 37.15 22.15 -36.96
N ASN A 100 37.20 23.33 -37.58
CA ASN A 100 37.12 23.46 -39.04
C ASN A 100 38.45 23.05 -39.71
N VAL A 101 38.55 21.76 -40.02
CA VAL A 101 39.74 21.16 -40.65
C VAL A 101 40.03 21.75 -42.04
N LEU A 102 39.02 22.22 -42.78
CA LEU A 102 39.24 22.84 -44.09
C LEU A 102 39.96 24.18 -43.96
N LEU A 103 39.63 24.96 -42.92
CA LEU A 103 40.31 26.22 -42.62
C LEU A 103 41.77 25.98 -42.22
N LEU A 104 42.01 25.05 -41.28
CA LEU A 104 43.35 24.63 -40.85
C LEU A 104 44.18 24.06 -42.02
N GLY A 105 43.51 23.38 -42.94
CA GLY A 105 44.07 22.81 -44.16
C GLY A 105 44.56 23.85 -45.16
N ARG A 106 43.64 24.72 -45.60
CA ARG A 106 43.82 25.59 -46.76
C ARG A 106 44.39 26.97 -46.42
N THR A 107 44.06 27.50 -45.25
CA THR A 107 44.43 28.87 -44.83
C THR A 107 44.94 28.90 -43.38
N PRO A 108 45.99 28.13 -43.04
CA PRO A 108 46.43 27.92 -41.64
C PRO A 108 46.99 29.16 -40.93
N TYR A 109 47.40 30.19 -41.68
CA TYR A 109 48.09 31.37 -41.13
C TYR A 109 47.15 32.56 -41.03
N CYS A 110 46.08 32.39 -40.26
CA CYS A 110 45.14 33.45 -39.89
C CYS A 110 44.65 33.24 -38.45
N GLU A 111 44.14 34.30 -37.80
CA GLU A 111 43.68 34.23 -36.40
C GLU A 111 42.59 33.17 -36.20
N GLN A 112 41.64 33.08 -37.12
CA GLN A 112 40.59 32.07 -37.08
C GLN A 112 41.15 30.65 -37.06
N SER A 113 42.26 30.39 -37.77
CA SER A 113 42.92 29.06 -37.72
C SER A 113 43.57 28.77 -36.36
N LEU A 114 44.04 29.78 -35.64
CA LEU A 114 44.54 29.61 -34.28
C LEU A 114 43.39 29.24 -33.33
N ASP A 115 42.21 29.81 -33.51
CA ASP A 115 41.01 29.46 -32.74
C ASP A 115 40.54 28.03 -33.05
N GLU A 116 40.55 27.61 -34.31
CA GLU A 116 40.23 26.23 -34.68
C GLU A 116 41.25 25.22 -34.13
N MET A 117 42.55 25.58 -34.12
CA MET A 117 43.58 24.76 -33.48
C MET A 117 43.38 24.72 -31.96
N ARG A 118 43.02 25.83 -31.32
CA ARG A 118 42.70 25.87 -29.88
C ARG A 118 41.57 24.92 -29.54
N LYS A 119 40.47 24.91 -30.31
CA LYS A 119 39.35 23.97 -30.13
C LYS A 119 39.82 22.52 -30.25
N LEU A 120 40.67 22.23 -31.24
CA LEU A 120 41.22 20.88 -31.44
C LEU A 120 42.06 20.43 -30.24
N LEU A 121 42.96 21.29 -29.74
CA LEU A 121 43.79 20.99 -28.57
C LEU A 121 42.96 20.85 -27.29
N LEU A 122 41.92 21.68 -27.12
CA LEU A 122 41.00 21.61 -25.99
C LEU A 122 40.26 20.27 -25.95
N LEU A 123 39.70 19.84 -27.08
CA LEU A 123 39.02 18.54 -27.17
C LEU A 123 39.97 17.37 -26.91
N LEU A 124 41.20 17.43 -27.43
CA LEU A 124 42.23 16.42 -27.20
C LEU A 124 42.67 16.34 -25.73
N LEU A 125 42.80 17.49 -25.05
CA LEU A 125 43.02 17.55 -23.60
C LEU A 125 41.87 16.86 -22.85
N GLY A 126 40.63 17.14 -23.24
CA GLY A 126 39.47 16.50 -22.64
C GLY A 126 39.43 14.99 -22.83
N CYS A 127 39.93 14.47 -23.96
CA CYS A 127 40.15 13.03 -24.12
C CYS A 127 41.22 12.51 -23.12
N ALA A 128 42.35 13.20 -23.01
CA ALA A 128 43.46 12.78 -22.15
C ALA A 128 43.06 12.69 -20.66
N VAL A 129 42.33 13.68 -20.15
CA VAL A 129 41.95 13.75 -18.73
C VAL A 129 40.75 12.86 -18.35
N GLN A 130 40.05 12.31 -19.35
CA GLN A 130 38.90 11.41 -19.15
C GLN A 130 39.17 9.97 -19.64
N CYS A 131 40.37 9.66 -20.13
CA CYS A 131 40.72 8.31 -20.58
C CYS A 131 41.04 7.35 -19.42
N GLU A 132 41.21 6.06 -19.74
CA GLU A 132 41.55 5.02 -18.76
C GLU A 132 42.89 5.27 -18.04
N LYS A 133 43.83 5.96 -18.68
CA LYS A 133 45.15 6.32 -18.12
C LYS A 133 45.23 7.80 -17.73
N LYS A 134 44.11 8.42 -17.35
CA LYS A 134 44.04 9.86 -17.03
C LYS A 134 45.05 10.29 -15.99
N GLU A 135 45.38 9.44 -15.01
CA GLU A 135 46.34 9.74 -13.95
C GLU A 135 47.72 10.08 -14.53
N GLU A 136 48.17 9.39 -15.58
CA GLU A 136 49.46 9.64 -16.25
C GLU A 136 49.52 11.03 -16.92
N TYR A 137 48.39 11.50 -17.42
CA TYR A 137 48.26 12.81 -18.06
C TYR A 137 48.05 13.93 -17.05
N ILE A 138 47.33 13.66 -15.96
CA ILE A 138 47.18 14.58 -14.83
C ILE A 138 48.53 14.80 -14.13
N GLU A 139 49.34 13.75 -13.92
CA GLU A 139 50.69 13.88 -13.38
C GLU A 139 51.58 14.77 -14.26
N ARG A 140 51.51 14.63 -15.60
CA ARG A 140 52.21 15.53 -16.53
C ARG A 140 51.77 16.98 -16.35
N ILE A 141 50.46 17.26 -16.24
CA ILE A 141 49.95 18.61 -15.97
C ILE A 141 50.48 19.12 -14.62
N GLN A 142 50.57 18.26 -13.60
CA GLN A 142 51.12 18.61 -12.29
C GLN A 142 52.63 18.94 -12.30
N THR A 143 53.37 18.66 -13.37
CA THR A 143 54.78 19.09 -13.51
C THR A 143 54.94 20.53 -13.99
N LEU A 144 53.89 21.16 -14.53
CA LEU A 144 53.92 22.51 -15.10
C LEU A 144 54.07 23.60 -14.01
N ASP A 145 54.18 24.87 -14.39
CA ASP A 145 54.11 25.98 -13.45
C ASP A 145 52.68 26.20 -12.93
N PHE A 146 52.54 26.94 -11.83
CA PHE A 146 51.27 27.13 -11.14
C PHE A 146 50.21 27.84 -12.00
N GLU A 147 50.61 28.86 -12.76
CA GLU A 147 49.70 29.65 -13.58
C GLU A 147 49.16 28.83 -14.76
N THR A 148 50.04 28.10 -15.44
CA THR A 148 49.66 27.17 -16.51
C THR A 148 48.73 26.06 -16.01
N LYS A 149 48.96 25.51 -14.80
CA LYS A 149 48.04 24.52 -14.20
C LYS A 149 46.67 25.08 -13.96
N ALA A 150 46.57 26.27 -13.38
CA ALA A 150 45.29 26.92 -13.10
C ALA A 150 44.51 27.16 -14.39
N ALA A 151 45.20 27.60 -15.45
CA ALA A 151 44.59 27.81 -16.75
C ALA A 151 44.14 26.50 -17.44
N ILE A 152 44.94 25.43 -17.36
CA ILE A 152 44.55 24.10 -17.86
C ILE A 152 43.35 23.56 -17.06
N ALA A 153 43.34 23.73 -15.74
CA ALA A 153 42.22 23.31 -14.90
C ALA A 153 40.92 24.05 -15.28
N ALA A 154 41.01 25.35 -15.59
CA ALA A 154 39.86 26.10 -16.10
C ALA A 154 39.35 25.54 -17.43
N HIS A 155 40.24 25.15 -18.36
CA HIS A 155 39.87 24.50 -19.61
C HIS A 155 39.23 23.11 -19.41
N ILE A 156 39.73 22.32 -18.45
CA ILE A 156 39.12 21.03 -18.08
C ILE A 156 37.71 21.28 -17.52
N GLN A 157 37.55 22.24 -16.60
CA GLN A 157 36.25 22.56 -16.03
C GLN A 157 35.25 23.04 -17.09
N GLU A 158 35.69 23.93 -17.98
CA GLU A 158 34.91 24.41 -19.12
C GLU A 158 34.39 23.26 -19.99
N LEU A 159 35.20 22.24 -20.23
CA LEU A 159 34.86 21.16 -21.15
C LEU A 159 34.09 20.01 -20.49
N THR A 160 34.35 19.71 -19.22
CA THR A 160 33.74 18.55 -18.53
C THR A 160 32.55 18.88 -17.64
N HIS A 161 32.40 20.13 -17.18
CA HIS A 161 31.30 20.54 -16.28
C HIS A 161 30.26 21.43 -16.97
N SER A 162 30.53 21.95 -18.17
CA SER A 162 29.57 22.75 -18.94
C SER A 162 28.77 21.90 -19.91
N GLN A 163 27.47 21.76 -19.67
CA GLN A 163 26.54 21.06 -20.56
C GLN A 163 26.35 21.75 -21.92
N ASP A 164 26.70 23.04 -22.02
CA ASP A 164 26.70 23.78 -23.29
C ASP A 164 27.85 23.34 -24.21
N ASN A 165 28.91 22.76 -23.64
CA ASN A 165 30.08 22.32 -24.39
C ASN A 165 30.06 20.82 -24.69
N VAL A 166 29.72 20.01 -23.68
CA VAL A 166 29.65 18.55 -23.77
C VAL A 166 28.46 18.05 -22.95
N LEU A 167 27.58 17.27 -23.59
CA LEU A 167 26.41 16.66 -22.97
C LEU A 167 26.70 15.21 -22.60
N ASP A 168 26.66 14.87 -21.32
CA ASP A 168 26.79 13.49 -20.86
C ASP A 168 25.48 12.72 -21.06
N LEU A 169 25.52 11.65 -21.86
CA LEU A 169 24.35 10.85 -22.22
C LEU A 169 23.94 9.89 -21.09
N GLN A 170 24.84 9.57 -20.16
CA GLN A 170 24.51 8.72 -19.00
C GLN A 170 23.49 9.39 -18.08
N TRP A 171 23.43 10.73 -18.09
CA TRP A 171 22.38 11.50 -17.41
C TRP A 171 20.99 11.15 -17.93
N LEU A 172 20.84 10.97 -19.25
CA LEU A 172 19.54 10.69 -19.86
C LEU A 172 19.02 9.27 -19.55
N GLU A 173 19.93 8.35 -19.19
CA GLU A 173 19.63 6.94 -18.90
C GLU A 173 19.33 6.69 -17.40
N SER A 174 19.59 7.68 -16.53
CA SER A 174 19.44 7.58 -15.09
C SER A 174 18.01 7.92 -14.64
N SER A 175 17.32 6.98 -13.98
CA SER A 175 15.89 7.09 -13.62
C SER A 175 15.58 8.02 -12.42
N GLU A 176 16.58 8.66 -11.82
CA GLU A 176 16.47 9.46 -10.60
C GLU A 176 17.02 10.89 -10.82
N LEU A 177 16.47 11.62 -11.80
CA LEU A 177 16.81 13.03 -11.98
C LEU A 177 15.78 13.94 -11.30
N HIS A 178 16.28 14.98 -10.63
CA HIS A 178 15.44 16.03 -10.08
C HIS A 178 14.66 16.72 -11.22
N PRO A 179 13.36 17.01 -11.06
CA PRO A 179 12.54 17.60 -12.12
C PRO A 179 13.10 18.90 -12.70
N ASP A 180 13.74 19.73 -11.86
CA ASP A 180 14.31 21.02 -12.27
C ASP A 180 15.55 20.86 -13.17
N ASP A 181 16.39 19.85 -12.92
CA ASP A 181 17.58 19.56 -13.74
C ASP A 181 17.18 19.00 -15.11
N MET A 182 16.11 18.20 -15.13
CA MET A 182 15.51 17.73 -16.37
C MET A 182 14.91 18.89 -17.18
N GLU A 183 14.24 19.84 -16.52
CA GLU A 183 13.69 21.02 -17.19
C GLU A 183 14.81 21.91 -17.76
N ALA A 184 15.89 22.12 -17.00
CA ALA A 184 17.08 22.86 -17.45
C ALA A 184 17.74 22.17 -18.66
N ALA A 185 17.95 20.85 -18.59
CA ALA A 185 18.51 20.06 -19.69
C ALA A 185 17.61 20.11 -20.94
N VAL A 186 16.28 19.97 -20.80
CA VAL A 186 15.33 20.08 -21.91
C VAL A 186 15.34 21.49 -22.51
N ARG A 187 15.42 22.53 -21.67
CA ARG A 187 15.51 23.92 -22.14
C ARG A 187 16.80 24.15 -22.91
N ASN A 188 17.93 23.66 -22.41
CA ASN A 188 19.23 23.72 -23.06
C ASN A 188 19.23 22.95 -24.39
N MET A 189 18.72 21.71 -24.42
CA MET A 189 18.54 20.94 -25.66
C MET A 189 17.64 21.68 -26.66
N THR A 190 16.56 22.30 -26.20
CA THR A 190 15.65 23.07 -27.06
C THR A 190 16.35 24.29 -27.65
N THR A 191 17.22 24.97 -26.89
CA THR A 191 18.04 26.08 -27.42
C THR A 191 19.04 25.60 -28.46
N HIS A 192 19.70 24.47 -28.21
CA HIS A 192 20.64 23.86 -29.15
C HIS A 192 19.94 23.38 -30.43
N LEU A 193 18.77 22.75 -30.32
CA LEU A 193 17.97 22.34 -31.49
C LEU A 193 17.54 23.54 -32.34
N ARG A 194 17.14 24.66 -31.71
CA ARG A 194 16.86 25.91 -32.43
C ARG A 194 18.10 26.41 -33.15
N HIS A 195 19.24 26.46 -32.48
CA HIS A 195 20.50 26.87 -33.09
C HIS A 195 20.92 25.97 -34.26
N LEU A 196 20.76 24.65 -34.13
CA LEU A 196 21.04 23.70 -35.21
C LEU A 196 20.12 23.90 -36.42
N LEU A 197 18.84 24.23 -36.20
CA LEU A 197 17.91 24.57 -37.28
C LEU A 197 18.33 25.87 -37.99
N ASP A 198 18.68 26.90 -37.23
CA ASP A 198 19.16 28.18 -37.78
C ASP A 198 20.47 27.99 -38.57
N GLN A 199 21.42 27.21 -38.04
CA GLN A 199 22.66 26.86 -38.73
C GLN A 199 22.41 26.07 -40.01
N ARG A 200 21.51 25.08 -39.97
CA ARG A 200 21.12 24.30 -41.15
C ARG A 200 20.57 25.22 -42.24
N ASP A 201 19.67 26.13 -41.88
CA ASP A 201 19.04 27.03 -42.84
C ASP A 201 20.07 28.01 -43.43
N THR A 202 20.95 28.56 -42.59
CA THR A 202 22.09 29.41 -43.03
C THR A 202 23.03 28.65 -43.98
N HIS A 203 23.35 27.38 -43.68
CA HIS A 203 24.21 26.57 -44.54
C HIS A 203 23.53 26.20 -45.86
N LEU A 204 22.23 25.91 -45.85
CA LEU A 204 21.47 25.67 -47.08
C LEU A 204 21.44 26.93 -47.97
N GLU A 205 21.29 28.11 -47.39
CA GLU A 205 21.37 29.39 -48.10
C GLU A 205 22.78 29.60 -48.69
N THR A 206 23.83 29.41 -47.89
CA THR A 206 25.23 29.49 -48.36
C THR A 206 25.52 28.48 -49.49
N ILE A 207 25.01 27.26 -49.39
CA ILE A 207 25.16 26.25 -50.44
C ILE A 207 24.43 26.69 -51.72
N ALA A 208 23.22 27.23 -51.60
CA ALA A 208 22.46 27.74 -52.75
C ALA A 208 23.19 28.90 -53.43
N GLU A 209 23.76 29.84 -52.67
CA GLU A 209 24.60 30.94 -53.17
C GLU A 209 25.83 30.41 -53.90
N LEU A 210 26.60 29.51 -53.28
CA LEU A 210 27.79 28.91 -53.91
C LEU A 210 27.46 28.07 -55.15
N MET A 211 26.30 27.40 -55.17
CA MET A 211 25.81 26.68 -56.35
C MET A 211 25.45 27.63 -57.48
N GLN A 212 24.81 28.77 -57.17
CA GLN A 212 24.49 29.82 -58.14
C GLN A 212 25.76 30.49 -58.70
N GLU A 213 26.75 30.78 -57.85
CA GLU A 213 28.05 31.32 -58.28
C GLU A 213 28.80 30.35 -59.19
N LYS A 214 28.79 29.05 -58.86
CA LYS A 214 29.39 28.01 -59.71
C LYS A 214 28.72 27.95 -61.09
N GLU A 215 27.39 28.05 -61.15
CA GLU A 215 26.63 28.03 -62.40
C GLU A 215 26.81 29.34 -63.22
N GLY A 216 26.94 30.48 -62.53
CA GLY A 216 27.26 31.78 -63.14
C GLY A 216 28.67 31.84 -63.74
N VAL A 217 29.68 31.29 -63.04
CA VAL A 217 31.07 31.20 -63.55
C VAL A 217 31.17 30.23 -64.73
N VAL A 218 30.44 29.12 -64.70
CA VAL A 218 30.36 28.18 -65.83
C VAL A 218 29.65 28.80 -67.05
N SER A 219 28.63 29.65 -66.84
CA SER A 219 27.96 30.40 -67.92
C SER A 219 28.85 31.47 -68.56
N LEU A 220 29.71 32.15 -67.78
CA LEU A 220 30.63 33.17 -68.30
C LEU A 220 31.80 32.59 -69.13
N LEU A 221 32.19 31.34 -68.86
CA LEU A 221 33.24 30.64 -69.61
C LEU A 221 32.74 29.97 -70.90
N SER A 222 31.43 29.96 -71.15
CA SER A 222 30.78 29.24 -72.26
C SER A 222 30.42 30.12 -73.49
N SER A 223 30.91 31.37 -73.56
CA SER A 223 30.65 32.27 -74.71
C SER A 223 31.82 32.29 -75.72
N PRO A 224 31.64 31.86 -76.98
CA PRO A 224 32.70 31.89 -78.00
C PRO A 224 32.82 33.28 -78.62
N SER A 225 33.92 33.98 -78.36
CA SER A 225 34.31 35.19 -79.10
C SER A 225 35.09 34.81 -80.36
N SER A 226 34.52 35.11 -81.53
CA SER A 226 35.15 34.99 -82.84
C SER A 226 35.95 36.25 -83.18
N PRO A 227 37.16 36.14 -83.78
CA PRO A 227 37.78 37.29 -84.44
C PRO A 227 37.65 37.22 -85.96
N GLN A 228 37.14 38.31 -86.55
CA GLN A 228 37.31 38.68 -87.96
C GLN A 228 38.42 39.74 -88.09
N SER A 229 39.25 39.64 -89.13
CA SER A 229 39.93 40.73 -89.89
C SER A 229 41.13 40.13 -90.67
N ALA A 230 41.59 40.59 -91.83
CA ALA A 230 41.13 41.48 -92.88
C ALA A 230 42.06 41.26 -94.10
N SER A 231 41.58 41.67 -95.28
CA SER A 231 42.19 41.77 -96.61
C SER A 231 43.62 42.37 -96.65
N TYR A 232 44.44 42.01 -97.68
CA TYR A 232 45.03 42.92 -98.70
C TYR A 232 46.22 42.27 -99.45
N SER A 233 46.17 42.24 -100.79
CA SER A 233 47.32 42.11 -101.73
C SER A 233 47.63 43.53 -102.29
N PRO A 234 48.75 43.89 -102.99
CA PRO A 234 49.17 43.20 -104.24
C PRO A 234 50.64 43.38 -104.77
N THR A 235 50.93 42.69 -105.90
CA THR A 235 51.85 42.96 -107.05
C THR A 235 53.39 43.00 -106.90
N ILE A 236 54.12 42.13 -107.64
CA ILE A 236 54.88 42.42 -108.90
C ILE A 236 55.78 41.22 -109.27
N GLN A 237 55.61 40.76 -110.52
CA GLN A 237 56.43 39.78 -111.22
C GLN A 237 57.77 40.40 -111.66
N GLN A 238 58.90 39.75 -111.34
CA GLN A 238 59.99 39.40 -112.28
C GLN A 238 61.22 38.85 -111.54
N GLN A 239 61.24 37.54 -111.24
CA GLN A 239 62.48 36.75 -111.23
C GLN A 239 62.14 35.27 -111.45
N GLN A 240 61.61 35.01 -112.66
CA GLN A 240 60.72 33.91 -113.05
C GLN A 240 61.28 32.48 -113.11
N VAL A 241 62.40 32.17 -112.45
CA VAL A 241 62.91 30.77 -112.43
C VAL A 241 63.30 30.28 -111.03
N GLY A 242 63.73 31.16 -110.12
CA GLY A 242 63.91 30.83 -108.70
C GLY A 242 62.62 31.00 -107.87
N THR A 243 61.78 32.00 -108.19
CA THR A 243 60.57 32.29 -107.43
C THR A 243 59.43 31.29 -107.65
N GLN A 244 59.38 30.57 -108.79
CA GLN A 244 58.40 29.50 -108.99
C GLN A 244 58.66 28.30 -108.07
N GLN A 245 59.93 27.97 -107.78
CA GLN A 245 60.27 26.90 -106.84
C GLN A 245 59.95 27.32 -105.40
N HIS A 246 60.26 28.56 -105.01
CA HIS A 246 59.88 29.08 -103.69
C HIS A 246 58.36 29.17 -103.50
N LEU A 247 57.60 29.68 -104.49
CA LEU A 247 56.12 29.66 -104.43
C LEU A 247 55.54 28.24 -104.43
N ALA A 248 56.15 27.30 -105.17
CA ALA A 248 55.70 25.90 -105.16
C ALA A 248 55.94 25.23 -103.81
N VAL A 249 57.06 25.55 -103.13
CA VAL A 249 57.35 25.09 -101.78
C VAL A 249 56.38 25.73 -100.78
N GLU A 250 56.16 27.04 -100.82
CA GLU A 250 55.17 27.70 -99.95
C GLU A 250 53.73 27.19 -100.18
N LEU A 251 53.37 26.88 -101.44
CA LEU A 251 52.10 26.27 -101.78
C LEU A 251 52.02 24.81 -101.29
N ALA A 252 53.12 24.07 -101.34
CA ALA A 252 53.20 22.72 -100.78
C ALA A 252 53.10 22.74 -99.24
N ASP A 253 53.76 23.68 -98.58
CA ASP A 253 53.74 23.87 -97.13
C ASP A 253 52.37 24.32 -96.63
N SER A 254 51.72 25.25 -97.32
CA SER A 254 50.34 25.63 -97.03
C SER A 254 49.37 24.48 -97.28
N LYS A 255 49.56 23.68 -98.35
CA LYS A 255 48.76 22.47 -98.61
C LYS A 255 49.01 21.37 -97.57
N ALA A 256 50.23 21.21 -97.08
CA ALA A 256 50.58 20.30 -95.98
C ALA A 256 49.97 20.78 -94.66
N LYS A 257 50.00 22.09 -94.39
CA LYS A 257 49.34 22.71 -93.23
C LYS A 257 47.83 22.49 -93.27
N ILE A 258 47.18 22.63 -94.43
CA ILE A 258 45.76 22.33 -94.61
C ILE A 258 45.47 20.84 -94.34
N ARG A 259 46.33 19.91 -94.78
CA ARG A 259 46.16 18.48 -94.48
C ARG A 259 46.27 18.18 -92.99
N ARG A 260 47.28 18.75 -92.31
CA ARG A 260 47.44 18.62 -90.85
C ARG A 260 46.23 19.18 -90.11
N LEU A 261 45.77 20.37 -90.45
CA LEU A 261 44.58 20.96 -89.83
C LEU A 261 43.30 20.15 -90.08
N ARG A 262 43.18 19.48 -91.24
CA ARG A 262 42.05 18.57 -91.51
C ARG A 262 42.12 17.31 -90.66
N GLN A 263 43.30 16.71 -90.54
CA GLN A 263 43.50 15.56 -89.67
C GLN A 263 43.25 15.92 -88.20
N GLU A 264 43.78 17.05 -87.72
CA GLU A 264 43.52 17.56 -86.38
C GLU A 264 42.01 17.81 -86.15
N LEU A 265 41.29 18.29 -87.16
CA LEU A 265 39.83 18.46 -87.09
C LEU A 265 39.10 17.11 -87.00
N GLU A 266 39.51 16.11 -87.77
CA GLU A 266 38.93 14.75 -87.73
C GLU A 266 39.20 14.08 -86.36
N GLU A 267 40.44 14.14 -85.86
CA GLU A 267 40.81 13.62 -84.53
C GLU A 267 40.04 14.34 -83.41
N LYS A 268 39.86 15.66 -83.51
CA LYS A 268 39.05 16.44 -82.56
C LYS A 268 37.56 16.09 -82.66
N SER A 269 37.06 15.76 -83.85
CA SER A 269 35.68 15.31 -84.05
C SER A 269 35.44 13.93 -83.44
N GLU A 270 36.41 13.00 -83.53
CA GLU A 270 36.34 11.69 -82.89
C GLU A 270 36.39 11.82 -81.36
N GLN A 271 37.33 12.60 -80.83
CA GLN A 271 37.41 12.90 -79.39
C GLN A 271 36.12 13.53 -78.85
N MET A 272 35.47 14.40 -79.63
CA MET A 272 34.18 14.98 -79.25
C MET A 272 33.06 13.92 -79.17
N LEU A 273 33.04 12.95 -80.08
CA LEU A 273 32.05 11.85 -80.07
C LEU A 273 32.26 10.93 -78.86
N ASP A 274 33.51 10.59 -78.54
CA ASP A 274 33.83 9.78 -77.37
C ASP A 274 33.42 10.49 -76.08
N CYS A 275 33.79 11.76 -75.92
CA CYS A 275 33.38 12.58 -74.78
C CYS A 275 31.85 12.67 -74.66
N ARG A 276 31.14 12.78 -75.79
CA ARG A 276 29.67 12.81 -75.80
C ARG A 276 29.08 11.48 -75.33
N HIS A 277 29.62 10.34 -75.77
CA HIS A 277 29.14 9.03 -75.33
C HIS A 277 29.41 8.80 -73.83
N GLU A 278 30.58 9.22 -73.33
CA GLU A 278 30.87 9.21 -71.89
C GLU A 278 29.88 10.07 -71.10
N LEU A 279 29.54 11.26 -71.59
CA LEU A 279 28.53 12.12 -70.97
C LEU A 279 27.14 11.46 -70.94
N GLU A 280 26.70 10.84 -72.05
CA GLU A 280 25.42 10.13 -72.11
C GLU A 280 25.38 8.94 -71.13
N ASN A 281 26.48 8.19 -70.99
CA ASN A 281 26.60 7.10 -70.02
C ASN A 281 26.56 7.62 -68.58
N MET A 282 27.26 8.71 -68.28
CA MET A 282 27.24 9.34 -66.96
C MET A 282 25.85 9.90 -66.63
N GLU A 283 25.11 10.43 -67.60
CA GLU A 283 23.74 10.90 -67.41
C GLU A 283 22.78 9.74 -67.09
N ALA A 284 22.94 8.59 -67.77
CA ALA A 284 22.15 7.40 -67.50
C ALA A 284 22.39 6.85 -66.09
N GLU A 285 23.66 6.79 -65.66
CA GLU A 285 24.03 6.34 -64.31
C GLU A 285 23.53 7.30 -63.23
N LEU A 286 23.60 8.61 -63.49
CA LEU A 286 23.05 9.62 -62.59
C LEU A 286 21.53 9.42 -62.41
N LYS A 287 20.78 9.19 -63.49
CA LYS A 287 19.33 8.88 -63.41
C LYS A 287 19.06 7.60 -62.63
N ARG A 288 19.88 6.56 -62.81
CA ARG A 288 19.76 5.30 -62.07
C ARG A 288 19.96 5.51 -60.56
N ILE A 289 21.02 6.22 -60.18
CA ILE A 289 21.31 6.55 -58.78
C ILE A 289 20.21 7.44 -58.18
N GLN A 290 19.68 8.41 -58.94
CA GLN A 290 18.55 9.23 -58.47
C GLN A 290 17.29 8.40 -58.20
N GLN A 291 16.96 7.45 -59.06
CA GLN A 291 15.84 6.53 -58.85
C GLN A 291 16.06 5.66 -57.61
N GLU A 292 17.25 5.08 -57.46
CA GLU A 292 17.63 4.27 -56.30
C GLU A 292 17.54 5.09 -55.00
N ASN A 293 18.04 6.34 -54.99
CA ASN A 293 17.92 7.24 -53.85
C ASN A 293 16.45 7.53 -53.50
N SER A 294 15.60 7.78 -54.51
CA SER A 294 14.16 7.99 -54.29
C SER A 294 13.48 6.77 -53.66
N GLN A 295 13.86 5.55 -54.07
CA GLN A 295 13.35 4.31 -53.49
C GLN A 295 13.82 4.13 -52.05
N LEU A 296 15.12 4.34 -51.79
CA LEU A 296 15.69 4.27 -50.44
C LEU A 296 15.02 5.27 -49.48
N LEU A 297 14.64 6.45 -49.96
CA LEU A 297 13.88 7.43 -49.18
C LEU A 297 12.46 6.95 -48.83
N LEU A 298 11.79 6.23 -49.74
CA LEU A 298 10.49 5.61 -49.46
C LEU A 298 10.63 4.48 -48.44
N ASP A 299 11.62 3.62 -48.61
CA ASP A 299 11.89 2.51 -47.68
C ASP A 299 12.24 3.04 -46.28
N ALA A 300 13.02 4.13 -46.19
CA ALA A 300 13.33 4.80 -44.92
C ALA A 300 12.10 5.44 -44.27
N ARG A 301 11.07 5.84 -45.03
CA ARG A 301 9.78 6.29 -44.48
C ARG A 301 8.97 5.11 -43.96
N ALA A 302 8.89 4.01 -44.72
CA ALA A 302 8.20 2.79 -44.28
C ALA A 302 8.85 2.16 -43.04
N ALA A 303 10.18 2.15 -42.96
CA ALA A 303 10.90 1.67 -41.79
C ALA A 303 10.66 2.54 -40.54
N ARG A 304 10.34 3.82 -40.71
CA ARG A 304 9.91 4.69 -39.59
C ARG A 304 8.51 4.33 -39.13
N THR A 305 7.55 4.19 -40.04
CA THR A 305 6.17 3.81 -39.67
C THR A 305 6.12 2.45 -38.97
N TYR A 306 6.88 1.46 -39.42
CA TYR A 306 6.96 0.17 -38.72
C TYR A 306 7.58 0.26 -37.34
N ARG A 307 8.52 1.18 -37.13
CA ARG A 307 9.09 1.42 -35.80
C ARG A 307 8.05 2.01 -34.86
N ASP A 308 7.30 3.01 -35.32
CA ASP A 308 6.22 3.62 -34.55
C ASP A 308 5.14 2.58 -34.20
N GLU A 309 4.80 1.68 -35.13
CA GLU A 309 3.88 0.57 -34.89
C GLU A 309 4.43 -0.43 -33.85
N LEU A 310 5.73 -0.76 -33.91
CA LEU A 310 6.39 -1.61 -32.92
C LEU A 310 6.41 -0.97 -31.54
N ASP A 311 6.65 0.33 -31.44
CA ASP A 311 6.65 1.05 -30.18
C ASP A 311 5.23 1.10 -29.57
N ALA A 312 4.21 1.35 -30.38
CA ALA A 312 2.82 1.24 -29.94
C ALA A 312 2.46 -0.19 -29.48
N LEU A 313 2.99 -1.23 -30.13
CA LEU A 313 2.80 -2.62 -29.70
C LEU A 313 3.54 -2.93 -28.39
N ARG A 314 4.75 -2.41 -28.19
CA ARG A 314 5.50 -2.54 -26.93
C ARG A 314 4.75 -1.91 -25.77
N GLU A 315 4.21 -0.69 -25.94
CA GLU A 315 3.39 -0.05 -24.92
C GLU A 315 2.13 -0.86 -24.58
N ARG A 316 1.46 -1.42 -25.59
CA ARG A 316 0.31 -2.31 -25.38
C ARG A 316 0.70 -3.59 -24.63
N ALA A 317 1.85 -4.18 -24.93
CA ALA A 317 2.36 -5.36 -24.22
C ALA A 317 2.64 -5.05 -22.74
N ILE A 318 3.35 -3.96 -22.45
CA ILE A 318 3.60 -3.51 -21.07
C ILE A 318 2.28 -3.27 -20.32
N LYS A 319 1.28 -2.69 -20.98
CA LYS A 319 -0.06 -2.50 -20.39
C LYS A 319 -0.75 -3.83 -20.11
N ALA A 320 -0.62 -4.82 -20.99
CA ALA A 320 -1.16 -6.17 -20.79
C ALA A 320 -0.52 -6.83 -19.57
N ASP A 321 0.81 -6.78 -19.42
CA ASP A 321 1.53 -7.36 -18.27
C ASP A 321 1.08 -6.75 -16.93
N LYS A 322 0.83 -5.43 -16.91
CA LYS A 322 0.27 -4.74 -15.73
C LYS A 322 -1.13 -5.22 -15.39
N LEU A 323 -2.00 -5.36 -16.39
CA LEU A 323 -3.36 -5.87 -16.21
C LEU A 323 -3.37 -7.34 -15.77
N GLU A 324 -2.47 -8.17 -16.31
CA GLU A 324 -2.31 -9.56 -15.87
C GLU A 324 -1.87 -9.65 -14.41
N SER A 325 -0.95 -8.79 -13.99
CA SER A 325 -0.53 -8.68 -12.59
C SER A 325 -1.67 -8.24 -11.67
N GLU A 326 -2.51 -7.29 -12.11
CA GLU A 326 -3.74 -6.89 -11.40
C GLU A 326 -4.75 -8.04 -11.28
N VAL A 327 -4.99 -8.76 -12.37
CA VAL A 327 -5.86 -9.95 -12.35
C VAL A 327 -5.31 -11.02 -11.40
N GLY A 328 -3.99 -11.22 -11.37
CA GLY A 328 -3.31 -12.08 -10.39
C GLY A 328 -3.64 -11.68 -8.95
N ARG A 329 -3.48 -10.39 -8.60
CA ARG A 329 -3.83 -9.85 -7.28
C ARG A 329 -5.31 -10.06 -6.94
N TYR A 330 -6.21 -9.84 -7.89
CA TYR A 330 -7.65 -10.06 -7.65
C TYR A 330 -7.99 -11.53 -7.43
N ARG A 331 -7.32 -12.47 -8.11
CA ARG A 331 -7.49 -13.91 -7.85
C ARG A 331 -7.04 -14.30 -6.44
N GLU A 332 -5.89 -13.78 -5.99
CA GLU A 332 -5.43 -14.02 -4.62
C GLU A 332 -6.41 -13.45 -3.58
N GLN A 333 -6.94 -12.25 -3.82
CA GLN A 333 -7.95 -11.65 -2.94
C GLN A 333 -9.24 -12.47 -2.92
N LEU A 334 -9.66 -13.01 -4.07
CA LEU A 334 -10.80 -13.91 -4.16
C LEU A 334 -10.58 -15.18 -3.34
N HIS A 335 -9.40 -15.81 -3.44
CA HIS A 335 -9.07 -16.99 -2.64
C HIS A 335 -9.08 -16.71 -1.13
N LYS A 336 -8.60 -15.53 -0.69
CA LYS A 336 -8.71 -15.11 0.71
C LYS A 336 -10.18 -14.98 1.13
N MET A 337 -11.03 -14.40 0.29
CA MET A 337 -12.45 -14.25 0.56
C MET A 337 -13.17 -15.61 0.62
N GLU A 338 -12.83 -16.54 -0.28
CA GLU A 338 -13.32 -17.93 -0.25
C GLU A 338 -12.92 -18.66 1.03
N PHE A 339 -11.67 -18.48 1.48
CA PHE A 339 -11.19 -19.04 2.76
C PHE A 339 -12.00 -18.52 3.95
N TYR A 340 -12.18 -17.19 4.06
CA TYR A 340 -12.96 -16.62 5.17
C TYR A 340 -14.44 -17.02 5.10
N LYS A 341 -15.01 -17.11 3.88
CA LYS A 341 -16.37 -17.63 3.70
C LYS A 341 -16.49 -19.07 4.22
N ALA A 342 -15.56 -19.95 3.88
CA ALA A 342 -15.54 -21.32 4.41
C ALA A 342 -15.42 -21.33 5.94
N LYS A 343 -14.58 -20.46 6.52
CA LYS A 343 -14.43 -20.38 7.98
C LYS A 343 -15.70 -19.88 8.68
N VAL A 344 -16.41 -18.95 8.06
CA VAL A 344 -17.71 -18.46 8.57
C VAL A 344 -18.76 -19.58 8.54
N GLU A 345 -18.83 -20.36 7.47
CA GLU A 345 -19.77 -21.49 7.40
C GLU A 345 -19.45 -22.59 8.42
N GLU A 346 -18.17 -22.91 8.66
CA GLU A 346 -17.75 -23.82 9.73
C GLU A 346 -18.21 -23.32 11.11
N LEU A 347 -17.99 -22.04 11.42
CA LEU A 347 -18.44 -21.46 12.69
C LEU A 347 -19.96 -21.41 12.85
N LYS A 348 -20.71 -21.25 11.75
CA LYS A 348 -22.18 -21.34 11.77
C LYS A 348 -22.65 -22.76 12.08
N GLU A 349 -21.99 -23.77 11.53
CA GLU A 349 -22.24 -25.17 11.83
C GLU A 349 -21.99 -25.46 13.31
N ASP A 350 -20.84 -25.06 13.84
CA ASP A 350 -20.48 -25.23 15.26
C ASP A 350 -21.51 -24.53 16.17
N ASN A 351 -21.92 -23.31 15.84
CA ASN A 351 -22.96 -22.60 16.60
C ASN A 351 -24.32 -23.31 16.54
N ARG A 352 -24.68 -23.90 15.39
CA ARG A 352 -25.93 -24.66 15.28
C ARG A 352 -25.89 -25.89 16.19
N VAL A 353 -24.79 -26.64 16.18
CA VAL A 353 -24.62 -27.79 17.08
C VAL A 353 -24.69 -27.34 18.54
N LEU A 354 -24.05 -26.23 18.91
CA LEU A 354 -24.14 -25.67 20.26
C LEU A 354 -25.58 -25.29 20.63
N GLN A 355 -26.33 -24.68 19.72
CA GLN A 355 -27.73 -24.35 19.92
C GLN A 355 -28.58 -25.61 20.15
N GLU A 356 -28.40 -26.65 19.34
CA GLU A 356 -29.07 -27.95 19.50
C GLU A 356 -28.74 -28.59 20.87
N THR A 357 -27.47 -28.54 21.30
CA THR A 357 -27.10 -29.05 22.64
C THR A 357 -27.72 -28.24 23.78
N LYS A 358 -27.85 -26.92 23.59
CA LYS A 358 -28.50 -26.04 24.55
C LYS A 358 -29.99 -26.38 24.68
N GLU A 359 -30.70 -26.55 23.55
CA GLU A 359 -32.12 -26.93 23.53
C GLU A 359 -32.35 -28.26 24.27
N VAL A 360 -31.51 -29.26 24.02
CA VAL A 360 -31.57 -30.55 24.74
C VAL A 360 -31.37 -30.38 26.25
N LEU A 361 -30.44 -29.51 26.68
CA LEU A 361 -30.21 -29.24 28.11
C LEU A 361 -31.39 -28.48 28.74
N GLU A 362 -32.00 -27.55 28.00
CA GLU A 362 -33.20 -26.84 28.44
C GLU A 362 -34.40 -27.79 28.61
N ASP A 363 -34.59 -28.73 27.67
CA ASP A 363 -35.61 -29.78 27.78
C ASP A 363 -35.37 -30.70 28.99
N GLN A 364 -34.12 -31.08 29.25
CA GLN A 364 -33.77 -31.86 30.43
C GLN A 364 -34.07 -31.09 31.72
N LEU A 365 -33.72 -29.80 31.78
CA LEU A 365 -33.98 -28.92 32.92
C LEU A 365 -35.48 -28.79 33.17
N GLU A 366 -36.28 -28.62 32.13
CA GLU A 366 -37.73 -28.58 32.23
C GLU A 366 -38.31 -29.91 32.73
N GLY A 367 -37.76 -31.04 32.24
CA GLY A 367 -38.07 -32.37 32.76
C GLY A 367 -37.74 -32.53 34.26
N TRP A 368 -36.63 -31.96 34.74
CA TRP A 368 -36.30 -31.93 36.18
C TRP A 368 -37.29 -31.07 36.98
N ARG A 369 -37.67 -29.89 36.47
CA ARG A 369 -38.66 -29.01 37.12
C ARG A 369 -40.01 -29.70 37.24
N ALA A 370 -40.53 -30.30 36.17
CA ALA A 370 -41.79 -31.04 36.19
C ALA A 370 -41.78 -32.21 37.21
N ARG A 371 -40.66 -32.93 37.31
CA ARG A 371 -40.47 -33.96 38.36
C ARG A 371 -40.48 -33.35 39.76
N SER A 372 -39.81 -32.23 39.95
CA SER A 372 -39.80 -31.51 41.23
C SER A 372 -41.21 -31.06 41.63
N ASP A 373 -42.00 -30.50 40.71
CA ASP A 373 -43.39 -30.12 40.96
C ASP A 373 -44.25 -31.33 41.34
N LYS A 374 -44.02 -32.47 40.71
CA LYS A 374 -44.70 -33.71 41.08
C LYS A 374 -44.33 -34.18 42.49
N ILE A 375 -43.06 -34.06 42.87
CA ILE A 375 -42.61 -34.34 44.24
C ILE A 375 -43.31 -33.40 45.23
N HIS A 376 -43.31 -32.09 44.99
CA HIS A 376 -44.02 -31.12 45.85
C HIS A 376 -45.52 -31.44 46.00
N GLN A 377 -46.20 -31.85 44.91
CA GLN A 377 -47.60 -32.30 44.97
C GLN A 377 -47.77 -33.55 45.85
N LEU A 378 -46.89 -34.55 45.69
CA LEU A 378 -46.91 -35.77 46.49
C LEU A 378 -46.62 -35.48 47.98
N GLU A 379 -45.69 -34.58 48.28
CA GLU A 379 -45.41 -34.12 49.64
C GLU A 379 -46.61 -33.44 50.28
N LYS A 380 -47.30 -32.55 49.52
CA LYS A 380 -48.55 -31.93 49.98
C LYS A 380 -49.62 -32.98 50.29
N HIS A 381 -49.81 -33.98 49.43
CA HIS A 381 -50.75 -35.08 49.70
C HIS A 381 -50.32 -35.92 50.91
N ASN A 382 -49.01 -36.18 51.08
CA ASN A 382 -48.49 -36.92 52.22
C ASN A 382 -48.76 -36.19 53.54
N LEU A 383 -48.58 -34.86 53.57
CA LEU A 383 -48.91 -34.03 54.73
C LEU A 383 -50.41 -34.05 55.05
N LEU A 384 -51.28 -33.99 54.03
CA LEU A 384 -52.73 -34.08 54.23
C LEU A 384 -53.14 -35.43 54.82
N LEU A 385 -52.59 -36.53 54.29
CA LEU A 385 -52.83 -37.87 54.84
C LEU A 385 -52.31 -38.00 56.27
N LYS A 386 -51.13 -37.44 56.59
CA LYS A 386 -50.61 -37.40 57.96
C LYS A 386 -51.53 -36.64 58.91
N ALA A 387 -52.07 -35.49 58.48
CA ALA A 387 -53.05 -34.74 59.27
C ALA A 387 -54.32 -35.55 59.51
N GLN A 388 -54.87 -36.20 58.47
CA GLN A 388 -56.04 -37.06 58.60
C GLN A 388 -55.81 -38.25 59.55
N VAL A 389 -54.63 -38.88 59.48
CA VAL A 389 -54.26 -39.94 60.44
C VAL A 389 -54.21 -39.39 61.86
N HIS A 390 -53.63 -38.20 62.05
CA HIS A 390 -53.58 -37.56 63.36
C HIS A 390 -54.98 -37.26 63.90
N ASP A 391 -55.89 -36.74 63.08
CA ASP A 391 -57.29 -36.48 63.47
C ASP A 391 -58.00 -37.78 63.89
N MET A 392 -57.87 -38.85 63.10
CA MET A 392 -58.42 -40.16 63.47
C MET A 392 -57.79 -40.74 64.74
N GLU A 393 -56.49 -40.51 64.97
CA GLU A 393 -55.82 -40.91 66.22
C GLU A 393 -56.36 -40.12 67.42
N GLN A 394 -56.63 -38.82 67.25
CA GLN A 394 -57.27 -37.99 68.29
C GLN A 394 -58.71 -38.44 68.57
N GLU A 395 -59.50 -38.76 67.54
CA GLU A 395 -60.85 -39.32 67.69
C GLU A 395 -60.80 -40.66 68.42
N ARG A 396 -59.92 -41.58 68.00
CA ARG A 396 -59.72 -42.87 68.68
C ARG A 396 -59.30 -42.68 70.13
N GLU A 397 -58.45 -41.70 70.41
CA GLU A 397 -58.01 -41.36 71.76
C GLU A 397 -59.12 -40.73 72.62
N ALA A 398 -60.01 -39.95 72.00
CA ALA A 398 -61.20 -39.42 72.65
C ALA A 398 -62.21 -40.54 72.97
N ASP A 399 -62.44 -41.45 72.02
CA ASP A 399 -63.28 -42.63 72.21
C ASP A 399 -62.71 -43.54 73.31
N ARG A 400 -61.39 -43.75 73.32
CA ARG A 400 -60.70 -44.50 74.39
C ARG A 400 -60.91 -43.86 75.75
N ARG A 401 -60.70 -42.54 75.88
CA ARG A 401 -61.00 -41.80 77.11
C ARG A 401 -62.48 -41.93 77.51
N ARG A 402 -63.40 -41.87 76.56
CA ARG A 402 -64.83 -42.03 76.84
C ARG A 402 -65.19 -43.43 77.34
N ILE A 403 -64.57 -44.47 76.78
CA ILE A 403 -64.72 -45.85 77.26
C ILE A 403 -64.16 -45.97 78.68
N GLU A 404 -62.97 -45.42 78.94
CA GLU A 404 -62.36 -45.40 80.29
C GLU A 404 -63.29 -44.69 81.30
N GLU A 405 -63.85 -43.52 80.96
CA GLU A 405 -64.86 -42.82 81.78
C GLU A 405 -66.07 -43.70 82.05
N LEU A 406 -66.67 -44.28 81.00
CA LEU A 406 -67.84 -45.16 81.13
C LEU A 406 -67.53 -46.40 81.97
N GLN A 407 -66.32 -46.95 81.89
CA GLN A 407 -65.87 -48.05 82.75
C GLN A 407 -65.77 -47.60 84.22
N THR A 408 -65.23 -46.40 84.49
CA THR A 408 -65.19 -45.86 85.85
C THR A 408 -66.58 -45.58 86.40
N ASP A 409 -67.48 -45.01 85.60
CA ASP A 409 -68.87 -44.79 85.97
C ASP A 409 -69.61 -46.11 86.20
N ASN A 410 -69.39 -47.12 85.36
CA ASN A 410 -69.98 -48.45 85.52
C ASN A 410 -69.48 -49.11 86.81
N LEU A 411 -68.19 -49.03 87.10
CA LEU A 411 -67.62 -49.50 88.36
C LEU A 411 -68.22 -48.76 89.56
N ALA A 412 -68.35 -47.42 89.48
CA ALA A 412 -68.95 -46.61 90.52
C ALA A 412 -70.42 -46.98 90.75
N LEU A 413 -71.19 -47.18 89.67
CA LEU A 413 -72.57 -47.65 89.71
C LEU A 413 -72.68 -49.06 90.32
N CYS A 414 -71.81 -50.01 89.94
CA CYS A 414 -71.75 -51.33 90.56
C CYS A 414 -71.44 -51.25 92.06
N LEU A 415 -70.49 -50.40 92.45
CA LEU A 415 -70.17 -50.16 93.86
C LEU A 415 -71.34 -49.51 94.61
N ALA A 416 -72.03 -48.55 94.00
CA ALA A 416 -73.21 -47.91 94.57
C ALA A 416 -74.39 -48.90 94.70
N GLN A 417 -74.63 -49.74 93.69
CA GLN A 417 -75.62 -50.82 93.75
C GLN A 417 -75.27 -51.82 94.85
N ARG A 418 -73.99 -52.20 94.98
CA ARG A 418 -73.54 -53.08 96.06
C ARG A 418 -73.77 -52.46 97.42
N ARG A 419 -73.40 -51.19 97.62
CA ARG A 419 -73.67 -50.43 98.86
C ARG A 419 -75.16 -50.34 99.15
N SER A 420 -76.00 -50.02 98.15
CA SER A 420 -77.45 -49.99 98.31
C SER A 420 -78.02 -51.36 98.66
N MET A 421 -77.48 -52.45 98.11
CA MET A 421 -77.86 -53.82 98.46
C MET A 421 -77.40 -54.19 99.87
N GLU A 422 -76.19 -53.80 100.28
CA GLU A 422 -75.68 -53.94 101.65
C GLU A 422 -76.53 -53.13 102.64
N GLU A 423 -76.90 -51.89 102.31
CA GLU A 423 -77.82 -51.04 103.07
C GLU A 423 -79.22 -51.67 103.13
N SER A 424 -79.72 -52.27 102.04
CA SER A 424 -81.00 -52.98 102.03
C SER A 424 -80.95 -54.25 102.87
N GLN A 425 -79.83 -54.96 102.89
CA GLN A 425 -79.60 -56.09 103.80
C GLN A 425 -79.50 -55.61 105.25
N HIS A 426 -78.89 -54.47 105.51
CA HIS A 426 -78.79 -53.87 106.83
C HIS A 426 -80.16 -53.38 107.33
N LEU A 427 -80.93 -52.68 106.50
CA LEU A 427 -82.32 -52.29 106.76
C LEU A 427 -83.24 -53.52 106.90
N GLY A 428 -83.00 -54.56 106.11
CA GLY A 428 -83.67 -55.86 106.26
C GLY A 428 -83.37 -56.50 107.61
N TRP A 429 -82.10 -56.45 108.04
CA TRP A 429 -81.67 -56.88 109.37
C TRP A 429 -82.28 -56.01 110.47
N GLU A 430 -82.32 -54.68 110.33
CA GLU A 430 -82.99 -53.77 111.27
C GLU A 430 -84.49 -54.04 111.36
N LEU A 431 -85.17 -54.28 110.24
CA LEU A 431 -86.58 -54.70 110.19
C LEU A 431 -86.78 -56.07 110.86
N GLU A 432 -85.82 -56.98 110.75
CA GLU A 432 -85.87 -58.28 111.42
C GLU A 432 -85.56 -58.19 112.92
N GLN A 433 -84.77 -57.20 113.36
CA GLN A 433 -84.60 -56.86 114.77
C GLN A 433 -85.85 -56.19 115.35
N LEU A 434 -86.53 -55.36 114.56
CA LEU A 434 -87.82 -54.77 114.91
C LEU A 434 -88.95 -55.82 114.94
N SER A 435 -88.90 -56.86 114.09
CA SER A 435 -89.90 -57.94 114.09
C SER A 435 -89.69 -58.98 115.21
N LYS A 436 -88.46 -59.18 115.69
CA LYS A 436 -88.13 -60.08 116.80
C LYS A 436 -88.30 -59.46 118.19
N THR A 437 -88.74 -58.20 118.29
CA THR A 437 -88.98 -57.53 119.57
C THR A 437 -90.32 -56.79 119.60
N THR A 438 -91.46 -57.50 119.52
CA THR A 438 -92.73 -56.95 120.02
C THR A 438 -93.72 -58.02 120.52
N GLU A 439 -93.56 -58.46 121.78
CA GLU A 439 -94.70 -58.70 122.69
C GLU A 439 -94.46 -57.94 124.01
N SER A 440 -95.33 -56.94 124.25
CA SER A 440 -95.60 -56.24 125.51
C SER A 440 -94.51 -55.36 126.16
N SER A 441 -94.51 -54.05 125.83
CA SER A 441 -94.89 -53.01 126.81
C SER A 441 -95.25 -51.69 126.12
N GLN A 442 -96.32 -51.06 126.61
CA GLN A 442 -96.79 -49.72 126.26
C GLN A 442 -95.82 -48.65 126.77
N GLY A 443 -95.62 -47.58 126.00
CA GLY A 443 -94.95 -46.37 126.49
C GLY A 443 -94.87 -45.26 125.45
N LYS A 444 -95.75 -44.27 125.59
CA LYS A 444 -95.96 -43.08 124.75
C LYS A 444 -94.74 -42.14 124.67
N SER A 445 -94.69 -41.40 123.56
CA SER A 445 -94.50 -39.93 123.45
C SER A 445 -93.32 -39.52 122.58
N GLY A 446 -93.57 -38.53 121.71
CA GLY A 446 -92.49 -37.84 120.99
C GLY A 446 -92.91 -36.96 119.82
N GLU A 447 -94.09 -36.32 119.89
CA GLU A 447 -94.65 -35.38 118.92
C GLU A 447 -93.86 -34.04 118.81
N GLU A 448 -92.55 -34.03 119.08
CA GLU A 448 -91.68 -32.84 119.13
C GLU A 448 -90.60 -32.77 118.03
N VAL A 449 -90.74 -33.58 116.97
CA VAL A 449 -89.79 -33.56 115.82
C VAL A 449 -90.39 -32.94 114.56
N SER A 450 -91.71 -32.76 114.48
CA SER A 450 -92.36 -32.09 113.33
C SER A 450 -92.03 -30.58 113.27
N GLU A 451 -91.92 -29.90 114.41
CA GLU A 451 -91.72 -28.44 114.46
C GLU A 451 -90.25 -28.01 114.25
N ARG A 452 -89.29 -28.83 114.72
CA ARG A 452 -87.85 -28.65 114.42
C ARG A 452 -87.49 -29.09 113.00
N ALA A 453 -88.20 -30.07 112.43
CA ALA A 453 -88.09 -30.43 111.02
C ALA A 453 -88.68 -29.33 110.12
N CYS A 454 -89.83 -28.74 110.46
CA CYS A 454 -90.42 -27.62 109.72
C CYS A 454 -89.54 -26.35 109.80
N SER A 455 -88.89 -26.08 110.94
CA SER A 455 -87.93 -24.96 111.06
C SER A 455 -86.64 -25.17 110.27
N ARG A 456 -86.13 -26.42 110.17
CA ARG A 456 -84.99 -26.75 109.28
C ARG A 456 -85.39 -26.76 107.81
N LEU A 457 -86.59 -27.23 107.47
CA LEU A 457 -87.10 -27.21 106.11
C LEU A 457 -87.29 -25.78 105.62
N LEU A 458 -87.82 -24.87 106.45
CA LEU A 458 -87.99 -23.47 106.10
C LEU A 458 -86.66 -22.70 106.06
N LYS A 459 -85.65 -23.11 106.85
CA LYS A 459 -84.28 -22.58 106.76
C LYS A 459 -83.58 -23.07 105.49
N LEU A 460 -83.74 -24.34 105.14
CA LEU A 460 -83.24 -24.92 103.88
C LEU A 460 -84.04 -24.44 102.67
N GLU A 461 -85.32 -24.07 102.81
CA GLU A 461 -86.13 -23.47 101.74
C GLU A 461 -85.75 -22.00 101.52
N LYS A 462 -85.41 -21.27 102.59
CA LYS A 462 -84.81 -19.92 102.49
C LYS A 462 -83.39 -19.96 101.93
N GLU A 463 -82.59 -20.95 102.31
CA GLU A 463 -81.27 -21.19 101.70
C GLU A 463 -81.38 -21.68 100.26
N ASN A 464 -82.38 -22.50 99.89
CA ASN A 464 -82.63 -22.87 98.50
C ASN A 464 -83.13 -21.68 97.68
N LYS A 465 -84.00 -20.82 98.23
CA LYS A 465 -84.39 -19.57 97.56
C LYS A 465 -83.23 -18.59 97.47
N HIS A 466 -82.33 -18.56 98.46
CA HIS A 466 -81.12 -17.74 98.43
C HIS A 466 -80.10 -18.27 97.42
N LEU A 467 -79.88 -19.58 97.36
CA LEU A 467 -79.01 -20.23 96.37
C LEU A 467 -79.61 -20.16 94.96
N LEU A 468 -80.93 -20.26 94.80
CA LEU A 468 -81.59 -19.99 93.53
C LEU A 468 -81.42 -18.52 93.12
N LYS A 469 -81.51 -17.57 94.07
CA LYS A 469 -81.23 -16.16 93.79
C LYS A 469 -79.75 -15.92 93.44
N ILE A 470 -78.81 -16.61 94.09
CA ILE A 470 -77.38 -16.57 93.73
C ILE A 470 -77.14 -17.24 92.36
N ILE A 471 -77.82 -18.34 92.03
CA ILE A 471 -77.75 -18.99 90.71
C ILE A 471 -78.37 -18.10 89.63
N GLU A 472 -79.41 -17.33 89.95
CA GLU A 472 -80.05 -16.38 89.04
C GLU A 472 -79.21 -15.10 88.88
N GLU A 473 -78.55 -14.63 89.95
CA GLU A 473 -77.53 -13.56 89.90
C GLU A 473 -76.26 -14.01 89.17
N LEU A 474 -75.82 -15.27 89.32
CA LEU A 474 -74.72 -15.85 88.56
C LEU A 474 -75.11 -16.10 87.10
N ARG A 475 -76.34 -16.55 86.80
CA ARG A 475 -76.87 -16.60 85.42
C ARG A 475 -77.01 -15.22 84.81
N ALA A 476 -77.41 -14.20 85.57
CA ALA A 476 -77.42 -12.82 85.12
C ALA A 476 -75.99 -12.30 84.89
N SER A 477 -75.01 -12.70 85.72
CA SER A 477 -73.59 -12.36 85.51
C SER A 477 -73.00 -13.07 84.28
N VAL A 478 -73.37 -14.33 84.01
CA VAL A 478 -73.00 -15.07 82.80
C VAL A 478 -73.71 -14.49 81.57
N ASN A 479 -74.97 -14.05 81.69
CA ASN A 479 -75.68 -13.33 80.62
C ASN A 479 -75.10 -11.93 80.35
N ASN A 480 -74.53 -11.27 81.36
CA ASN A 480 -73.79 -10.01 81.18
C ASN A 480 -72.40 -10.24 80.55
N ILE A 481 -71.77 -11.40 80.78
CA ILE A 481 -70.53 -11.83 80.10
C ILE A 481 -70.81 -12.28 78.65
N THR A 482 -71.97 -12.86 78.36
CA THR A 482 -72.39 -13.17 76.98
C THR A 482 -72.92 -11.93 76.24
N GLN A 483 -73.41 -10.88 76.93
CA GLN A 483 -73.67 -9.56 76.34
C GLN A 483 -72.39 -8.73 76.04
N THR A 484 -71.26 -8.99 76.70
CA THR A 484 -69.95 -8.43 76.30
C THR A 484 -69.25 -9.23 75.19
N LYS A 485 -69.73 -10.45 74.87
CA LYS A 485 -69.30 -11.21 73.68
C LYS A 485 -70.24 -11.05 72.47
N HIS A 486 -71.45 -10.53 72.66
CA HIS A 486 -72.40 -10.25 71.58
C HIS A 486 -72.19 -8.92 70.82
N SER A 487 -71.10 -8.17 71.09
CA SER A 487 -70.74 -7.00 70.26
C SER A 487 -69.61 -7.24 69.25
N HIS A 488 -68.96 -8.42 69.16
CA HIS A 488 -67.90 -8.59 68.17
C HIS A 488 -67.77 -9.93 67.44
N LEU A 489 -68.48 -11.02 67.76
CA LEU A 489 -68.32 -12.23 66.94
C LEU A 489 -69.52 -13.18 67.02
N ALA A 490 -70.60 -12.81 66.33
CA ALA A 490 -71.61 -13.77 65.89
C ALA A 490 -72.23 -13.33 64.56
N MET A 491 -71.80 -14.03 63.51
CA MET A 491 -72.66 -14.63 62.50
C MET A 491 -73.48 -13.71 61.58
N CYS A 492 -72.99 -13.60 60.35
CA CYS A 492 -73.69 -14.06 59.14
C CYS A 492 -72.62 -14.39 58.08
N SER A 493 -72.79 -15.27 57.09
CA SER A 493 -73.59 -16.48 56.88
C SER A 493 -73.48 -16.77 55.38
N ASN A 494 -73.12 -18.01 55.06
CA ASN A 494 -73.79 -18.88 54.08
C ASN A 494 -73.94 -18.45 52.60
N ASN A 495 -73.28 -19.24 51.75
CA ASN A 495 -73.82 -20.01 50.63
C ASN A 495 -75.14 -19.59 49.95
N CYS A 496 -75.00 -19.37 48.64
CA CYS A 496 -75.81 -19.88 47.52
C CYS A 496 -77.19 -19.26 47.18
N THR A 497 -77.31 -18.94 45.89
CA THR A 497 -78.52 -18.81 45.04
C THR A 497 -79.48 -17.65 45.40
N SER A 498 -79.96 -16.80 44.50
CA SER A 498 -80.47 -17.05 43.15
C SER A 498 -80.80 -15.73 42.44
N SER A 499 -80.83 -15.80 41.11
CA SER A 499 -81.83 -15.18 40.21
C SER A 499 -82.01 -13.65 40.14
N THR A 500 -81.81 -13.18 38.90
CA THR A 500 -82.64 -12.21 38.14
C THR A 500 -82.78 -10.76 38.61
N ASP A 501 -82.33 -9.91 37.68
CA ASP A 501 -83.05 -8.80 37.09
C ASP A 501 -83.27 -7.50 37.87
N GLU A 502 -82.77 -6.47 37.16
CA GLU A 502 -83.43 -5.18 36.92
C GLU A 502 -83.56 -4.23 38.12
N SER A 503 -83.28 -2.93 38.00
CA SER A 503 -82.88 -2.14 36.86
C SER A 503 -82.29 -0.82 37.38
N SER A 504 -81.54 -0.23 36.47
CA SER A 504 -81.59 1.20 36.15
C SER A 504 -80.77 2.21 36.96
N VAL A 505 -79.61 2.51 36.34
CA VAL A 505 -79.35 3.77 35.62
C VAL A 505 -78.90 4.96 36.46
N LEU A 506 -77.64 5.36 36.26
CA LEU A 506 -77.26 6.59 35.52
C LEU A 506 -75.74 6.61 35.26
N GLN A 507 -75.31 6.26 34.05
CA GLN A 507 -74.78 7.22 33.07
C GLN A 507 -74.43 6.51 31.75
N THR A 508 -74.71 7.22 30.67
CA THR A 508 -75.24 6.67 29.42
C THR A 508 -74.26 6.84 28.29
N SER A 509 -74.21 5.79 27.47
CA SER A 509 -73.65 5.70 26.13
C SER A 509 -74.55 6.32 25.05
N CYS A 510 -74.03 6.27 23.81
CA CYS A 510 -74.74 6.20 22.51
C CYS A 510 -75.24 7.57 21.94
N SER A 511 -75.36 7.79 20.63
CA SER A 511 -75.87 6.91 19.58
C SER A 511 -75.66 7.50 18.18
N ASN A 512 -75.67 6.63 17.14
CA ASN A 512 -76.53 6.64 15.92
C ASN A 512 -75.77 6.13 14.69
N ALA A 513 -76.34 5.52 13.64
CA ALA A 513 -77.59 4.79 13.38
C ALA A 513 -77.58 4.42 11.86
N LYS A 514 -78.25 3.31 11.49
CA LYS A 514 -78.98 3.02 10.23
C LYS A 514 -78.28 2.85 8.84
N ASN A 515 -78.49 1.63 8.32
CA ASN A 515 -79.14 1.21 7.05
C ASN A 515 -78.59 1.57 5.64
N HIS A 516 -78.60 0.54 4.78
CA HIS A 516 -78.39 0.45 3.31
C HIS A 516 -76.94 0.34 2.78
N SER A 517 -76.50 -0.90 2.52
CA SER A 517 -76.19 -1.46 1.18
C SER A 517 -75.40 -2.77 1.31
N ASN A 518 -76.11 -3.84 0.96
CA ASN A 518 -75.83 -5.28 0.99
C ASN A 518 -74.46 -5.82 0.57
N GLY A 519 -74.14 -6.97 1.19
CA GLY A 519 -73.87 -8.22 0.45
C GLY A 519 -72.59 -8.93 0.88
N VAL A 520 -72.53 -9.65 2.02
CA VAL A 520 -72.92 -11.08 2.22
C VAL A 520 -72.00 -12.02 1.43
N SER A 521 -71.36 -13.07 1.95
CA SER A 521 -71.23 -13.71 3.27
C SER A 521 -70.21 -14.86 3.12
N LEU A 522 -69.70 -15.39 4.26
CA LEU A 522 -69.30 -16.79 4.58
C LEU A 522 -68.42 -17.56 3.55
N SER A 523 -67.55 -18.50 3.88
CA SER A 523 -66.88 -19.08 5.05
C SER A 523 -66.30 -20.42 4.55
N ILE A 524 -65.38 -21.01 5.32
CA ILE A 524 -65.07 -22.46 5.34
C ILE A 524 -64.09 -22.97 4.27
N VAL A 525 -62.94 -23.43 4.77
CA VAL A 525 -62.20 -24.69 4.49
C VAL A 525 -62.36 -25.33 3.10
N THR A 526 -61.23 -25.53 2.40
CA THR A 526 -60.86 -26.82 1.80
C THR A 526 -59.35 -26.99 1.64
N GLU A 527 -58.93 -28.20 1.97
CA GLU A 527 -57.69 -28.90 1.70
C GLU A 527 -57.22 -28.92 0.23
N SER A 528 -55.90 -28.95 0.08
CA SER A 528 -55.14 -29.90 -0.74
C SER A 528 -55.08 -29.78 -2.28
N MET A 529 -53.88 -30.16 -2.75
CA MET A 529 -53.64 -31.02 -3.91
C MET A 529 -53.64 -30.39 -5.31
N LEU A 530 -52.41 -30.29 -5.83
CA LEU A 530 -51.89 -30.96 -7.03
C LEU A 530 -51.35 -30.04 -8.14
N ASN A 531 -50.07 -30.34 -8.41
CA ASN A 531 -49.45 -30.48 -9.72
C ASN A 531 -49.38 -29.27 -10.66
N GLY A 532 -48.13 -29.01 -11.03
CA GLY A 532 -47.72 -29.44 -12.36
C GLY A 532 -47.29 -28.30 -13.26
N ASP A 533 -45.97 -28.13 -13.30
CA ASP A 533 -45.16 -28.01 -14.51
C ASP A 533 -45.77 -27.32 -15.74
N LEU A 534 -45.10 -26.25 -16.19
CA LEU A 534 -44.25 -26.29 -17.38
C LEU A 534 -43.81 -24.85 -17.73
N SER A 535 -42.50 -24.59 -17.63
CA SER A 535 -41.60 -24.33 -18.78
C SER A 535 -42.30 -23.88 -20.08
N CYS A 536 -41.89 -22.88 -20.87
CA CYS A 536 -40.55 -22.35 -21.07
C CYS A 536 -40.58 -21.13 -22.02
N HIS A 537 -39.50 -20.37 -21.94
CA HIS A 537 -38.74 -19.73 -23.03
C HIS A 537 -39.27 -18.57 -23.90
N GLN A 538 -38.30 -17.65 -24.04
CA GLN A 538 -37.76 -17.02 -25.26
C GLN A 538 -38.37 -15.68 -25.67
N GLN A 539 -37.58 -14.60 -25.48
CA GLN A 539 -36.67 -13.96 -26.48
C GLN A 539 -37.47 -12.91 -27.29
N LEU A 540 -36.97 -11.77 -27.73
CA LEU A 540 -35.63 -11.19 -27.87
C LEU A 540 -35.83 -9.69 -28.17
N ASP A 541 -34.71 -8.97 -28.13
CA ASP A 541 -34.35 -7.79 -28.94
C ASP A 541 -34.66 -6.35 -28.48
N THR A 542 -33.58 -5.72 -28.00
CA THR A 542 -32.77 -4.68 -28.68
C THR A 542 -33.46 -3.44 -29.25
N GLU A 543 -33.07 -2.26 -28.74
CA GLU A 543 -32.81 -1.06 -29.55
C GLU A 543 -31.93 -0.05 -28.77
N GLU A 544 -30.77 0.27 -29.34
CA GLU A 544 -29.87 1.37 -28.96
C GLU A 544 -30.41 2.71 -29.46
N LEU A 545 -30.17 3.81 -28.73
CA LEU A 545 -29.64 5.04 -29.36
C LEU A 545 -29.01 6.01 -28.33
N GLU A 546 -27.79 6.42 -28.68
CA GLU A 546 -26.90 7.38 -28.03
C GLU A 546 -27.45 8.83 -28.00
N ARG A 547 -27.06 9.63 -26.98
CA ARG A 547 -26.26 10.87 -27.19
C ARG A 547 -25.81 11.54 -25.87
N VAL A 548 -24.47 11.56 -25.69
CA VAL A 548 -23.58 12.67 -25.30
C VAL A 548 -24.13 13.79 -24.39
N GLN A 549 -23.50 14.03 -23.22
CA GLN A 549 -22.77 15.27 -22.86
C GLN A 549 -22.52 15.44 -21.34
N SER A 550 -21.25 15.70 -21.02
CA SER A 550 -20.77 16.71 -20.06
C SER A 550 -20.75 16.43 -18.55
N VAL A 551 -19.50 16.16 -18.13
CA VAL A 551 -18.80 16.56 -16.89
C VAL A 551 -19.19 17.95 -16.35
N ASN A 552 -19.56 18.05 -15.06
CA ASN A 552 -19.03 18.96 -14.01
C ASN A 552 -20.01 19.22 -12.84
N HIS A 553 -19.43 19.67 -11.71
CA HIS A 553 -19.97 20.12 -10.40
C HIS A 553 -19.59 19.13 -9.27
N LEU A 554 -18.81 19.44 -8.23
CA LEU A 554 -18.54 20.72 -7.58
C LEU A 554 -17.12 20.81 -6.95
N THR A 555 -16.56 22.01 -7.14
CA THR A 555 -15.63 22.76 -6.28
C THR A 555 -16.17 23.03 -4.87
N ALA A 556 -15.29 23.03 -3.85
CA ALA A 556 -15.17 24.16 -2.89
C ALA A 556 -13.93 23.99 -1.98
N ASN A 557 -12.95 24.87 -2.19
CA ASN A 557 -11.94 25.30 -1.23
C ASN A 557 -12.63 26.15 -0.12
N PRO A 558 -12.04 26.33 1.10
CA PRO A 558 -10.97 27.33 1.22
C PRO A 558 -9.89 27.08 2.29
N GLU A 559 -8.73 27.67 2.01
CA GLU A 559 -7.65 28.01 2.94
C GLU A 559 -8.07 29.13 3.92
N ARG A 560 -7.52 29.11 5.14
CA ARG A 560 -6.81 30.26 5.77
C ARG A 560 -6.25 29.92 7.17
N ASN A 561 -4.94 29.78 7.22
CA ASN A 561 -3.97 30.57 8.00
C ASN A 561 -4.16 30.83 9.52
N ILE A 562 -3.12 30.39 10.26
CA ILE A 562 -2.16 31.19 11.05
C ILE A 562 -2.27 31.21 12.60
N GLN A 563 -1.13 30.77 13.20
CA GLN A 563 -0.53 31.07 14.53
C GLN A 563 -1.34 30.67 15.80
N GLU A 564 -0.78 30.19 16.91
CA GLU A 564 0.53 30.46 17.51
C GLU A 564 0.84 29.46 18.66
N LYS A 565 2.14 29.14 18.84
CA LYS A 565 2.90 28.78 20.07
C LYS A 565 2.23 27.98 21.20
N GLY A 566 2.93 26.89 21.55
CA GLY A 566 3.77 26.91 22.75
C GLY A 566 3.30 26.06 23.95
N GLN A 567 4.26 25.26 24.43
CA GLN A 567 4.44 24.77 25.80
C GLN A 567 3.79 23.44 26.24
N LEU A 568 4.71 22.52 26.58
CA LEU A 568 4.69 21.58 27.72
C LEU A 568 3.72 20.39 27.61
N GLU A 569 4.24 19.17 27.52
CA GLU A 569 4.75 18.39 28.65
C GLU A 569 5.58 17.20 28.13
N ASP A 570 6.85 17.20 28.52
CA ASP A 570 7.70 16.03 28.58
C ASP A 570 7.28 15.29 29.86
N GLY A 571 6.65 14.12 29.73
CA GLY A 571 5.94 13.50 30.85
C GLY A 571 5.55 12.04 30.61
N ASP A 572 6.47 11.15 30.96
CA ASP A 572 6.17 9.89 31.63
C ASP A 572 5.20 8.89 30.93
N SER A 573 5.59 8.38 29.77
CA SER A 573 5.03 7.11 29.25
C SER A 573 6.06 5.98 29.17
N GLY A 574 7.31 6.25 29.58
CA GLY A 574 8.40 5.27 29.59
C GLY A 574 8.44 4.42 30.86
N ASP A 575 8.14 5.00 32.03
CA ASP A 575 8.27 4.27 33.30
C ASP A 575 7.09 3.32 33.55
N HIS A 576 5.90 3.66 33.04
CA HIS A 576 4.72 2.79 33.17
C HIS A 576 4.84 1.47 32.38
N PHE A 577 5.69 1.44 31.34
CA PHE A 577 5.99 0.22 30.57
C PHE A 577 7.07 -0.62 31.23
N LYS A 578 8.05 0.02 31.89
CA LYS A 578 9.14 -0.65 32.62
C LYS A 578 8.67 -1.32 33.90
N GLU A 579 7.74 -0.69 34.62
CA GLU A 579 7.11 -1.26 35.82
C GLU A 579 6.25 -2.49 35.48
N ARG A 580 5.48 -2.44 34.38
CA ARG A 580 4.69 -3.58 33.88
C ARG A 580 5.55 -4.77 33.44
N MET A 581 6.71 -4.51 32.84
CA MET A 581 7.64 -5.56 32.42
C MET A 581 8.36 -6.19 33.63
N SER A 582 8.63 -5.40 34.68
CA SER A 582 9.22 -5.89 35.93
C SER A 582 8.23 -6.74 36.74
N ASP A 583 6.95 -6.38 36.74
CA ASP A 583 5.88 -7.17 37.39
C ASP A 583 5.63 -8.52 36.70
N LEU A 584 5.82 -8.59 35.38
CA LEU A 584 5.75 -9.83 34.61
C LEU A 584 6.94 -10.77 34.88
N GLU A 585 8.15 -10.22 35.08
CA GLU A 585 9.36 -10.98 35.39
C GLU A 585 9.36 -11.54 36.84
N VAL A 586 8.67 -10.87 37.78
CA VAL A 586 8.45 -11.35 39.16
C VAL A 586 7.41 -12.48 39.24
N LEU A 587 6.42 -12.50 38.34
CA LEU A 587 5.42 -13.57 38.24
C LEU A 587 5.97 -14.85 37.61
N GLU A 588 6.91 -14.75 36.68
CA GLU A 588 7.57 -15.90 36.04
C GLU A 588 8.58 -16.58 36.98
N ASN A 589 9.21 -15.83 37.89
CA ASN A 589 10.15 -16.37 38.88
C ASN A 589 9.50 -17.11 40.07
N ASN A 590 8.18 -17.00 40.27
CA ASN A 590 7.49 -17.72 41.34
C ASN A 590 7.11 -19.17 40.96
N HIS A 591 7.02 -19.50 39.67
CA HIS A 591 6.69 -20.86 39.21
C HIS A 591 7.91 -21.80 39.07
N ASN A 592 9.14 -21.26 39.07
CA ASN A 592 10.37 -22.06 38.94
C ASN A 592 11.12 -22.33 40.25
N ARG A 593 10.59 -21.93 41.42
CA ARG A 593 11.28 -22.10 42.72
C ARG A 593 10.85 -23.30 43.57
N ARG A 594 10.10 -24.26 43.03
CA ARG A 594 9.85 -25.53 43.71
C ARG A 594 10.24 -26.69 42.83
N HIS A 595 11.51 -27.05 42.91
CA HIS A 595 12.04 -28.41 43.00
C HIS A 595 13.48 -28.39 42.49
N TYR A 596 14.47 -28.38 43.39
CA TYR A 596 15.65 -29.26 43.35
C TYR A 596 16.52 -29.04 44.62
N PHE A 597 16.75 -30.15 45.34
CA PHE A 597 17.73 -30.43 46.42
C PHE A 597 17.52 -29.79 47.81
N VAL A 598 17.64 -30.53 48.93
CA VAL A 598 18.77 -31.37 49.37
C VAL A 598 18.31 -32.54 50.27
N ARG A 599 18.85 -33.75 50.07
CA ARG A 599 19.17 -34.65 51.19
C ARG A 599 20.45 -35.44 50.89
N SER A 600 21.49 -35.13 51.65
CA SER A 600 22.76 -35.82 51.74
C SER A 600 22.66 -37.04 52.66
N HIS A 601 23.16 -38.20 52.21
CA HIS A 601 24.16 -38.99 52.96
C HIS A 601 24.65 -40.21 52.14
N ASP A 602 25.95 -40.17 51.86
CA ASP A 602 27.00 -41.17 51.99
C ASP A 602 26.78 -42.70 51.78
N HIS A 603 27.71 -43.18 50.94
CA HIS A 603 28.48 -44.44 50.98
C HIS A 603 27.96 -45.76 50.38
N SER A 604 28.70 -46.13 49.32
CA SER A 604 29.23 -47.45 48.95
C SER A 604 28.43 -48.43 48.09
N PRO A 605 29.13 -49.26 47.28
CA PRO A 605 28.59 -49.79 46.02
C PRO A 605 28.38 -51.31 46.04
N GLY A 606 27.48 -51.76 45.15
CA GLY A 606 27.48 -53.11 44.60
C GLY A 606 26.44 -54.05 45.18
N SER A 607 25.54 -54.52 44.33
CA SER A 607 25.31 -55.97 44.16
C SER A 607 24.43 -56.19 42.94
N LYS A 608 24.92 -57.07 42.06
CA LYS A 608 24.13 -57.78 41.05
C LYS A 608 23.01 -58.55 41.77
N ASN A 609 21.85 -58.68 41.15
CA ASN A 609 21.12 -59.95 41.09
C ASN A 609 20.06 -59.95 40.00
N SER A 610 20.10 -61.04 39.26
CA SER A 610 19.27 -61.49 38.15
C SER A 610 17.93 -62.08 38.62
N SER A 611 17.04 -62.25 37.65
CA SER A 611 15.95 -63.23 37.50
C SER A 611 14.49 -62.74 37.52
N PRO A 612 13.58 -63.41 36.78
CA PRO A 612 12.67 -62.73 35.88
C PRO A 612 11.19 -63.15 36.03
N ARG A 613 10.34 -62.44 35.28
CA ARG A 613 8.95 -62.75 34.89
C ARG A 613 7.92 -62.81 36.03
N HIS A 614 6.95 -61.89 35.95
CA HIS A 614 5.54 -62.26 35.87
C HIS A 614 4.77 -61.12 35.19
N GLU A 615 4.07 -61.44 34.10
CA GLU A 615 3.08 -60.56 33.50
C GLU A 615 1.92 -60.34 34.48
N SER A 616 1.54 -59.07 34.67
CA SER A 616 0.16 -58.74 35.00
C SER A 616 -0.22 -57.46 34.27
N ILE A 617 -1.17 -57.63 33.37
CA ILE A 617 -1.93 -56.60 32.67
C ILE A 617 -2.48 -55.61 33.71
N PHE A 618 -1.96 -54.38 33.68
CA PHE A 618 -2.66 -53.21 34.19
C PHE A 618 -2.36 -52.02 33.27
N THR A 619 -3.43 -51.62 32.60
CA THR A 619 -3.71 -50.33 31.99
C THR A 619 -2.93 -49.15 32.58
N GLY A 620 -2.17 -48.43 31.74
CA GLY A 620 -1.45 -47.23 32.13
C GLY A 620 -1.12 -46.33 30.94
N LEU A 621 -1.97 -45.32 30.74
CA LEU A 621 -1.75 -44.01 30.08
C LEU A 621 -0.48 -43.83 29.22
N PRO A 622 -0.60 -43.43 27.94
CA PRO A 622 0.52 -42.82 27.24
C PRO A 622 0.86 -41.47 27.91
N THR A 623 2.11 -41.39 28.37
CA THR A 623 2.80 -40.23 28.95
C THR A 623 2.29 -38.86 28.49
N ARG A 624 1.44 -38.23 29.31
CA ARG A 624 1.01 -36.82 29.20
C ARG A 624 2.20 -35.84 29.14
N SER A 625 3.36 -36.26 29.62
CA SER A 625 4.62 -35.51 29.61
C SER A 625 5.24 -35.31 28.20
N SER A 626 5.03 -36.24 27.25
CA SER A 626 5.68 -36.18 25.92
C SER A 626 5.00 -35.16 25.00
N TYR A 627 3.67 -35.06 25.06
CA TYR A 627 2.91 -34.07 24.29
C TYR A 627 3.07 -32.65 24.82
N ALA A 628 3.07 -32.46 26.14
CA ALA A 628 3.31 -31.16 26.75
C ALA A 628 4.73 -30.63 26.45
N SER A 629 5.75 -31.49 26.52
CA SER A 629 7.13 -31.13 26.17
C SER A 629 7.27 -30.72 24.70
N LYS A 630 6.68 -31.48 23.77
CA LYS A 630 6.71 -31.13 22.33
C LYS A 630 5.92 -29.86 22.02
N HIS A 631 4.82 -29.59 22.71
CA HIS A 631 4.05 -28.36 22.55
C HIS A 631 4.84 -27.15 23.04
N THR A 632 5.46 -27.26 24.22
CA THR A 632 6.33 -26.23 24.79
C THR A 632 7.51 -25.91 23.88
N GLN A 633 8.18 -26.93 23.34
CA GLN A 633 9.29 -26.74 22.40
C GLN A 633 8.88 -26.05 21.09
N ARG A 634 7.65 -26.31 20.59
CA ARG A 634 7.10 -25.59 19.43
C ARG A 634 6.75 -24.14 19.75
N LEU A 635 6.25 -23.87 20.95
CA LEU A 635 5.98 -22.51 21.42
C LEU A 635 7.28 -21.73 21.58
N GLU A 636 8.31 -22.30 22.21
CA GLU A 636 9.64 -21.69 22.31
C GLU A 636 10.26 -21.39 20.94
N ALA A 637 10.16 -22.33 19.99
CA ALA A 637 10.64 -22.11 18.63
C ALA A 637 9.90 -20.96 17.92
N LYS A 638 8.58 -20.84 18.12
CA LYS A 638 7.79 -19.72 17.60
C LYS A 638 8.14 -18.39 18.27
N CYS A 639 8.35 -18.37 19.58
CA CYS A 639 8.76 -17.17 20.31
C CYS A 639 10.12 -16.68 19.81
N ARG A 640 11.11 -17.58 19.68
CA ARG A 640 12.42 -17.22 19.10
C ARG A 640 12.33 -16.72 17.66
N ALA A 641 11.47 -17.32 16.84
CA ALA A 641 11.25 -16.83 15.47
C ALA A 641 10.63 -15.43 15.47
N LEU A 642 9.65 -15.17 16.34
CA LEU A 642 9.07 -13.84 16.51
C LEU A 642 10.10 -12.83 17.02
N ASP A 643 10.98 -13.22 17.95
CA ASP A 643 12.07 -12.36 18.44
C ASP A 643 13.05 -11.99 17.32
N THR A 644 13.40 -12.94 16.45
CA THR A 644 14.28 -12.64 15.31
C THR A 644 13.61 -11.69 14.31
N ILE A 645 12.31 -11.82 14.08
CA ILE A 645 11.55 -10.93 13.20
C ILE A 645 11.45 -9.54 13.83
N ASN A 646 11.15 -9.45 15.13
CA ASN A 646 11.11 -8.18 15.85
C ASN A 646 12.47 -7.48 15.83
N GLN A 647 13.57 -8.20 16.01
CA GLN A 647 14.90 -7.62 15.93
C GLN A 647 15.20 -7.11 14.51
N HIS A 648 14.79 -7.85 13.48
CA HIS A 648 14.92 -7.39 12.10
C HIS A 648 14.08 -6.13 11.82
N LEU A 649 12.82 -6.10 12.27
CA LEU A 649 11.95 -4.93 12.14
C LEU A 649 12.52 -3.72 12.88
N GLN A 650 13.07 -3.91 14.08
CA GLN A 650 13.74 -2.83 14.82
C GLN A 650 14.94 -2.27 14.06
N THR A 651 15.80 -3.15 13.51
CA THR A 651 16.93 -2.67 12.69
C THR A 651 16.49 -1.95 11.42
N SER A 652 15.38 -2.39 10.81
CA SER A 652 14.80 -1.74 9.65
C SER A 652 14.24 -0.37 10.01
N LEU A 653 13.56 -0.24 11.16
CA LEU A 653 13.01 1.01 11.66
C LEU A 653 14.13 2.02 11.99
N ASP A 654 15.18 1.58 12.70
CA ASP A 654 16.34 2.43 13.00
C ASP A 654 17.04 2.92 11.72
N ASN A 655 17.06 2.09 10.67
CA ASN A 655 17.63 2.48 9.37
C ASN A 655 16.74 3.47 8.62
N THR A 656 15.41 3.33 8.69
CA THR A 656 14.49 4.31 8.13
C THR A 656 14.55 5.64 8.87
N ASP A 657 14.64 5.62 10.19
CA ASP A 657 14.74 6.84 11.01
C ASP A 657 16.03 7.61 10.70
N ARG A 658 17.17 6.92 10.56
CA ARG A 658 18.42 7.55 10.10
C ARG A 658 18.35 8.09 8.68
N LYS A 659 17.49 7.53 7.82
CA LYS A 659 17.27 8.06 6.46
C LYS A 659 16.41 9.31 6.51
N VAL A 660 15.36 9.30 7.33
CA VAL A 660 14.48 10.45 7.57
C VAL A 660 15.30 11.63 8.12
N GLN A 661 16.10 11.42 9.17
CA GLN A 661 16.95 12.48 9.74
C GLN A 661 17.93 13.10 8.74
N ARG A 662 18.45 12.32 7.80
CA ARG A 662 19.33 12.83 6.74
C ARG A 662 18.57 13.67 5.73
N LEU A 663 17.39 13.22 5.33
CA LEU A 663 16.52 13.98 4.42
C LEU A 663 16.02 15.27 5.08
N GLU A 664 15.72 15.24 6.38
CA GLU A 664 15.35 16.45 7.13
C GLU A 664 16.49 17.47 7.14
N ALA A 665 17.74 17.04 7.39
CA ALA A 665 18.90 17.94 7.33
C ALA A 665 19.15 18.51 5.93
N GLU A 666 18.96 17.70 4.88
CA GLU A 666 19.10 18.14 3.49
C GLU A 666 18.02 19.17 3.11
N VAL A 667 16.79 18.97 3.58
CA VAL A 667 15.70 19.96 3.39
C VAL A 667 16.02 21.27 4.10
N GLU A 668 16.52 21.23 5.34
CA GLU A 668 16.93 22.45 6.06
C GLU A 668 18.04 23.22 5.34
N GLU A 669 19.01 22.51 4.74
CA GLU A 669 20.09 23.12 3.95
C GLU A 669 19.56 23.77 2.66
N LEU A 670 18.70 23.06 1.92
CA LEU A 670 18.08 23.59 0.71
C LEU A 670 17.15 24.78 1.00
N GLU A 671 16.44 24.78 2.11
CA GLU A 671 15.63 25.91 2.55
C GLU A 671 16.51 27.14 2.85
N ALA A 672 17.66 26.94 3.51
CA ALA A 672 18.61 28.02 3.76
C ALA A 672 19.22 28.58 2.46
N GLU A 673 19.57 27.72 1.51
CA GLU A 673 20.09 28.13 0.20
C GLU A 673 19.03 28.90 -0.60
N ASN A 674 17.78 28.42 -0.61
CA ASN A 674 16.68 29.10 -1.29
C ASN A 674 16.42 30.50 -0.70
N GLN A 675 16.50 30.66 0.63
CA GLN A 675 16.41 31.97 1.27
C GLN A 675 17.55 32.91 0.83
N SER A 676 18.78 32.39 0.69
CA SER A 676 19.94 33.15 0.20
C SER A 676 19.78 33.60 -1.26
N LEU A 677 19.28 32.69 -2.12
CA LEU A 677 19.01 32.99 -3.53
C LEU A 677 17.88 34.01 -3.68
N GLN A 678 16.82 33.92 -2.86
CA GLN A 678 15.75 34.92 -2.84
C GLN A 678 16.26 36.30 -2.44
N ALA A 679 17.16 36.38 -1.46
CA ALA A 679 17.80 37.65 -1.08
C ALA A 679 18.62 38.23 -2.24
N SER A 680 19.43 37.40 -2.90
CA SER A 680 20.26 37.79 -4.04
C SER A 680 19.43 38.27 -5.24
N LEU A 681 18.30 37.61 -5.52
CA LEU A 681 17.37 38.01 -6.57
C LEU A 681 16.72 39.36 -6.26
N GLU A 682 16.37 39.65 -5.01
CA GLU A 682 15.79 40.94 -4.65
C GLU A 682 16.84 42.06 -4.74
N GLU A 683 18.11 41.81 -4.39
CA GLU A 683 19.22 42.75 -4.62
C GLU A 683 19.43 43.06 -6.11
N LEU A 684 19.40 42.05 -6.97
CA LEU A 684 19.47 42.19 -8.42
C LEU A 684 18.28 43.00 -8.96
N ARG A 685 17.06 42.74 -8.47
CA ARG A 685 15.87 43.53 -8.83
C ARG A 685 16.00 44.99 -8.41
N ILE A 686 16.53 45.26 -7.21
CA ILE A 686 16.79 46.62 -6.74
C ILE A 686 17.81 47.31 -7.66
N SER A 687 18.90 46.61 -8.01
CA SER A 687 19.95 47.10 -8.91
C SER A 687 19.42 47.41 -10.32
N ALA A 688 18.60 46.52 -10.87
CA ALA A 688 17.94 46.73 -12.17
C ALA A 688 16.98 47.94 -12.14
N ARG A 689 16.20 48.11 -11.06
CA ARG A 689 15.33 49.29 -10.88
C ARG A 689 16.14 50.59 -10.77
N LEU A 690 17.33 50.56 -10.15
CA LEU A 690 18.24 51.71 -10.06
C LEU A 690 18.84 52.06 -11.42
N LEU A 691 19.32 51.07 -12.18
CA LEU A 691 19.83 51.27 -13.55
C LEU A 691 18.75 51.86 -14.48
N LEU A 692 17.52 51.36 -14.40
CA LEU A 692 16.39 51.92 -15.17
C LEU A 692 16.07 53.37 -14.78
N LYS A 693 16.29 53.77 -13.53
CA LYS A 693 16.16 55.18 -13.10
C LYS A 693 17.29 56.06 -13.63
N ILE A 694 18.50 55.52 -13.78
CA ILE A 694 19.65 56.25 -14.34
C ILE A 694 19.45 56.45 -15.85
N LEU A 695 19.01 55.42 -16.58
CA LEU A 695 18.77 55.50 -18.03
C LEU A 695 17.61 56.44 -18.43
N LYS A 696 16.76 56.85 -17.49
CA LYS A 696 15.65 57.79 -17.72
C LYS A 696 16.00 59.25 -17.41
N LYS A 697 17.21 59.53 -16.91
CA LYS A 697 17.76 60.88 -16.75
C LYS A 697 18.73 61.18 -17.87
#